data_AF-A0A939YN03-F1
#
_entry.id   AF-A0A939YN03-F1
#
_cell.length_a   1.000
_cell.length_b   1.000
_cell.length_c   1.000
_cell.angle_alpha   90.00
_cell.angle_beta   90.00
_cell.angle_gamma   90.00
#
_symmetry.space_group_name_H-M   'P 1'
#
loop_
_entity.id
_entity.type
_entity.pdbx_description
1 polymer ?
#
loop_
_entity_poly.entity_id
_entity_poly.type
_entity_poly.pdbx_seq_one_letter_code
_entity_poly.pdbx_strand_id
1 'polypeptide(L)'
;MLDRRIPMCGFPEHRLEAYMDMLHDRGHDVVIFEDGKGERINSLYKDEPKETSPVARIDFLADDGHVEMSTDYTGERDFLRDVFEENKNGTRMRIALYRDRNGRTIPQLFASGLNDPVPEILYEDSPFLIQNQEDDLVRAERLINDYCQREFGQAAYFGDIHSVGLAYTTVGDADLETQVVANLREFTIDRYISGVLVDQWRYGTLREMCEYLEDLDFNELTDYTDEQIELAEKKTERTEQAEPPKEQTPLAPPPQKVKRDLTPHILYPEISSDHRTNFRIENDDVGVGTPLERFHHNIMAIQLLHKLEDEHRLADTNEQRILSDYVGWGGLADFFHEDNPHYDELRAVLNDEELASARASTLTAFYTPPVVIRSIYRALENMGFKNGNVLEPSCGIGNFMGLIPESMSESKIYGVELDSITGRIAQQLYQRNSIAVQGFESTDLPDSFFDAAVGNVPFGDFKVSDKRYDKNNFLIHDYFFAKTLDKVRPGGIVAFITSHGTMDKENPAVRKYIAQRADLLGAIRLPNNTFKDAAGTEVTADILFLQKRDRLVDIEPDWVHLGTDENGITMNQYFIDNPDMVVGEMRMISGQFGLEAACIAYEDQSLAEGMNEAIQNIHGQIAEYEFDDLVDGGEDNSIPADPSVRNFSYTLVDGVIYYRENSRMTPVDVSVTGANRIKGLIAIRDSVRQLIEYQTEDYPDTMIAAEQEKLNQLYDDFTAKYGIINSRANKSVFSADNAFFLLSSLEVLDDEGNFIGKADMFSKRTIKQRTVITHVDTATEALAVSLSEKARVDMPYMMELTGKNEPEIYDDLKGVIFLNPMYGYGNSTEVKYLPADEYLSGNVREKLIWARRSAELIPDDYAPNVEALKRVQPVDLTAAEISVRIGATWIPPEDYEQFMFELFDTPWWATRNIKIHYSQFTGEWNIEGKTYDRGNVRSNSTYGTDRINGYKIMEQTLNLKDVRIFDYIEDSEGKKKPVLNKKETAIAQGKQELIKQAFADWVWKDPARRERLTKLYNEKFNSTRPREFDGSHLALVGINPEITLRQHQLNAVARGLYGGNELLGHVVGAGKTYTMVAIAQEATRLGLCQKSLIVV
;
A
#
# COMPACT_ATOMS: atom_id res chain seq x y z
N MET A 1 40.07 -31.12 20.31
CA MET A 1 38.80 -31.57 19.71
C MET A 1 37.98 -30.32 19.36
N LEU A 2 38.41 -29.60 18.33
CA LEU A 2 37.79 -28.34 17.89
C LEU A 2 37.92 -28.30 16.36
N ASP A 3 36.95 -28.91 15.68
CA ASP A 3 36.81 -28.77 14.23
C ASP A 3 35.35 -29.00 13.81
N ARG A 4 34.52 -28.00 14.15
CA ARG A 4 33.20 -27.77 13.55
C ARG A 4 33.09 -26.28 13.29
N ARG A 5 33.37 -25.86 12.05
CA ARG A 5 32.94 -24.56 11.55
C ARG A 5 31.41 -24.61 11.43
N ILE A 6 30.73 -23.66 12.06
CA ILE A 6 29.31 -23.40 11.78
C ILE A 6 29.31 -22.31 10.69
N PRO A 7 28.59 -22.49 9.57
CA PRO A 7 28.49 -21.45 8.54
C PRO A 7 27.97 -20.12 9.10
N MET A 8 28.37 -19.02 8.48
CA MET A 8 27.90 -17.69 8.83
C MET A 8 26.77 -17.28 7.88
N CYS A 9 25.76 -16.58 8.39
CA CYS A 9 24.80 -15.87 7.56
C CYS A 9 25.45 -14.63 6.89
N GLY A 10 26.21 -14.86 5.83
CA GLY A 10 25.99 -14.12 4.59
C GLY A 10 25.02 -14.93 3.71
N PHE A 11 24.77 -14.48 2.48
CA PHE A 11 24.22 -15.39 1.48
C PHE A 11 25.22 -16.53 1.24
N PRO A 12 24.78 -17.80 1.18
CA PRO A 12 25.61 -18.85 0.61
C PRO A 12 25.95 -18.51 -0.85
N GLU A 13 27.14 -18.87 -1.32
CA GLU A 13 27.52 -18.71 -2.73
C GLU A 13 26.47 -19.36 -3.66
N HIS A 14 25.85 -20.48 -3.23
CA HIS A 14 24.77 -21.19 -3.93
C HIS A 14 23.37 -20.52 -3.89
N ARG A 15 23.19 -19.37 -3.20
CA ARG A 15 21.93 -18.60 -3.23
C ARG A 15 22.10 -17.12 -3.58
N LEU A 16 23.32 -16.71 -3.93
CA LEU A 16 23.60 -15.30 -4.23
C LEU A 16 22.84 -14.84 -5.48
N GLU A 17 22.81 -15.68 -6.52
CA GLU A 17 22.03 -15.49 -7.75
C GLU A 17 20.52 -15.40 -7.44
N ALA A 18 19.94 -16.40 -6.76
CA ALA A 18 18.51 -16.42 -6.41
C ALA A 18 18.02 -15.21 -5.58
N TYR A 19 18.90 -14.52 -4.85
CA TYR A 19 18.57 -13.27 -4.16
C TYR A 19 18.82 -12.01 -4.99
N MET A 20 19.68 -12.07 -6.01
CA MET A 20 19.77 -11.04 -7.04
C MET A 20 18.58 -11.08 -7.99
N ASP A 21 18.13 -12.28 -8.39
CA ASP A 21 16.91 -12.49 -9.18
C ASP A 21 15.72 -11.82 -8.47
N MET A 22 15.51 -12.10 -7.17
CA MET A 22 14.52 -11.45 -6.31
C MET A 22 14.64 -9.91 -6.14
N LEU A 23 15.73 -9.29 -6.61
CA LEU A 23 15.92 -7.84 -6.66
C LEU A 23 15.67 -7.30 -8.08
N HIS A 24 16.11 -8.02 -9.12
CA HIS A 24 15.78 -7.72 -10.52
C HIS A 24 14.26 -7.82 -10.76
N ASP A 25 13.60 -8.86 -10.25
CA ASP A 25 12.13 -9.06 -10.24
C ASP A 25 11.35 -7.91 -9.56
N ARG A 26 12.05 -7.06 -8.78
CA ARG A 26 11.48 -5.90 -8.08
C ARG A 26 11.96 -4.57 -8.65
N GLY A 27 12.55 -4.57 -9.84
CA GLY A 27 13.01 -3.37 -10.53
C GLY A 27 14.22 -2.71 -9.87
N HIS A 28 15.16 -3.49 -9.31
CA HIS A 28 16.41 -2.99 -8.74
C HIS A 28 17.63 -3.53 -9.50
N ASP A 29 18.36 -2.63 -10.16
CA ASP A 29 19.49 -2.99 -11.02
C ASP A 29 20.80 -3.02 -10.20
N VAL A 30 21.37 -4.22 -10.02
CA VAL A 30 22.50 -4.53 -9.13
C VAL A 30 23.45 -5.57 -9.72
N VAL A 31 24.77 -5.42 -9.49
CA VAL A 31 25.79 -6.36 -9.98
C VAL A 31 26.91 -6.57 -8.94
N ILE A 32 27.52 -7.76 -8.93
CA ILE A 32 28.68 -8.12 -8.09
C ILE A 32 30.00 -7.62 -8.70
N PHE A 33 30.91 -7.13 -7.87
CA PHE A 33 32.30 -6.84 -8.24
C PHE A 33 33.29 -7.39 -7.19
N GLU A 34 34.39 -8.00 -7.65
CA GLU A 34 35.47 -8.52 -6.81
C GLU A 34 36.73 -7.63 -6.89
N ASP A 35 37.15 -7.01 -5.79
CA ASP A 35 38.33 -6.11 -5.75
C ASP A 35 39.65 -6.80 -5.32
N GLY A 36 39.63 -8.14 -5.20
CA GLY A 36 40.73 -8.93 -4.65
C GLY A 36 40.79 -8.95 -3.11
N LYS A 37 39.78 -8.42 -2.42
CA LYS A 37 39.58 -8.59 -0.96
C LYS A 37 38.20 -9.19 -0.60
N GLY A 38 37.46 -9.65 -1.60
CA GLY A 38 36.11 -10.19 -1.49
C GLY A 38 35.14 -9.49 -2.43
N GLU A 39 33.96 -10.09 -2.58
CA GLU A 39 32.88 -9.62 -3.43
C GLU A 39 32.06 -8.50 -2.78
N ARG A 40 31.45 -7.65 -3.62
CA ARG A 40 30.57 -6.56 -3.21
C ARG A 40 29.46 -6.36 -4.24
N ILE A 41 28.23 -6.19 -3.76
CA ILE A 41 27.07 -5.78 -4.55
C ILE A 41 27.07 -4.26 -4.69
N ASN A 42 26.74 -3.75 -5.88
CA ASN A 42 26.62 -2.33 -6.16
C ASN A 42 25.43 -2.11 -7.13
N SER A 43 24.66 -1.03 -6.97
CA SER A 43 23.61 -0.70 -7.94
C SER A 43 24.21 0.00 -9.17
N LEU A 44 23.75 -0.39 -10.36
CA LEU A 44 24.22 0.15 -11.63
C LEU A 44 23.09 0.85 -12.39
N TYR A 45 23.14 2.17 -12.44
CA TYR A 45 22.67 2.89 -13.62
C TYR A 45 23.85 3.53 -14.35
N LYS A 46 24.43 2.75 -15.27
CA LYS A 46 24.61 3.16 -16.67
C LYS A 46 25.01 1.98 -17.55
N ASP A 47 24.23 1.85 -18.63
CA ASP A 47 24.34 0.90 -19.74
C ASP A 47 23.78 -0.51 -19.44
N GLU A 48 23.23 -1.17 -20.48
CA GLU A 48 22.20 -2.22 -20.42
C GLU A 48 22.70 -3.65 -20.10
N PRO A 49 21.85 -4.55 -19.55
CA PRO A 49 22.17 -5.95 -19.27
C PRO A 49 22.28 -6.84 -20.54
N LYS A 50 22.60 -8.13 -20.37
CA LYS A 50 22.80 -9.10 -21.46
C LYS A 50 22.09 -10.44 -21.25
N GLU A 51 21.47 -10.93 -22.31
CA GLU A 51 20.92 -12.29 -22.43
C GLU A 51 21.97 -13.40 -22.24
N THR A 52 21.54 -14.54 -21.69
CA THR A 52 22.24 -15.84 -21.71
C THR A 52 21.54 -16.83 -22.64
N SER A 53 22.25 -17.80 -23.22
CA SER A 53 21.67 -18.77 -24.18
C SER A 53 22.37 -20.14 -24.14
N PRO A 54 21.72 -21.24 -24.62
CA PRO A 54 22.31 -22.58 -24.62
C PRO A 54 23.59 -22.72 -25.46
N VAL A 55 24.56 -23.49 -24.93
CA VAL A 55 25.91 -23.68 -25.49
C VAL A 55 26.21 -25.12 -25.93
N ALA A 56 25.54 -26.13 -25.37
CA ALA A 56 25.69 -27.53 -25.77
C ALA A 56 24.52 -28.43 -25.30
N ARG A 57 24.46 -29.66 -25.84
CA ARG A 57 23.53 -30.74 -25.48
C ARG A 57 24.23 -32.10 -25.40
N ILE A 58 23.72 -33.00 -24.56
CA ILE A 58 24.07 -34.44 -24.54
C ILE A 58 22.82 -35.24 -24.95
N ASP A 59 22.99 -36.23 -25.82
CA ASP A 59 21.93 -37.15 -26.29
C ASP A 59 22.29 -38.59 -25.89
N PHE A 60 21.53 -39.21 -24.98
CA PHE A 60 21.75 -40.57 -24.48
C PHE A 60 21.05 -41.61 -25.35
N LEU A 61 21.74 -42.72 -25.65
CA LEU A 61 21.40 -43.65 -26.73
C LEU A 61 21.10 -45.08 -26.24
N ALA A 62 20.00 -45.64 -26.73
CA ALA A 62 19.63 -47.03 -26.58
C ALA A 62 20.57 -47.99 -27.33
N ASP A 63 20.39 -49.30 -27.09
CA ASP A 63 21.24 -50.33 -27.68
C ASP A 63 21.16 -50.42 -29.22
N ASP A 64 20.00 -50.10 -29.79
CA ASP A 64 19.76 -50.02 -31.24
C ASP A 64 20.14 -48.66 -31.86
N GLY A 65 20.47 -47.66 -31.03
CA GLY A 65 20.96 -46.35 -31.44
C GLY A 65 19.91 -45.24 -31.56
N HIS A 66 18.67 -45.43 -31.10
CA HIS A 66 17.75 -44.29 -30.90
C HIS A 66 18.11 -43.49 -29.64
N VAL A 67 17.67 -42.23 -29.56
CA VAL A 67 17.86 -41.37 -28.37
C VAL A 67 16.77 -41.68 -27.35
N GLU A 68 17.14 -42.01 -26.12
CA GLU A 68 16.20 -42.21 -24.99
C GLU A 68 15.93 -40.91 -24.23
N MET A 69 16.95 -40.04 -24.13
CA MET A 69 16.88 -38.78 -23.39
C MET A 69 17.91 -37.78 -23.94
N SER A 70 17.59 -36.49 -23.91
CA SER A 70 18.52 -35.39 -24.21
C SER A 70 18.61 -34.41 -23.03
N THR A 71 19.70 -33.66 -22.93
CA THR A 71 19.90 -32.65 -21.87
C THR A 71 20.72 -31.47 -22.40
N ASP A 72 20.12 -30.27 -22.39
CA ASP A 72 20.71 -29.01 -22.86
C ASP A 72 21.32 -28.20 -21.71
N TYR A 73 22.37 -27.44 -22.02
CA TYR A 73 23.19 -26.72 -21.06
C TYR A 73 23.45 -25.27 -21.48
N THR A 74 23.26 -24.33 -20.55
CA THR A 74 23.57 -22.90 -20.68
C THR A 74 24.97 -22.53 -20.17
N GLY A 75 25.56 -23.35 -19.28
CA GLY A 75 26.91 -23.19 -18.75
C GLY A 75 27.89 -24.24 -19.27
N GLU A 76 29.07 -23.82 -19.73
CA GLU A 76 30.14 -24.71 -20.21
C GLU A 76 30.63 -25.69 -19.13
N ARG A 77 30.65 -25.29 -17.85
CA ARG A 77 31.20 -26.13 -16.77
C ARG A 77 30.37 -27.37 -16.48
N ASP A 78 29.06 -27.22 -16.35
CA ASP A 78 28.13 -28.29 -16.00
C ASP A 78 28.01 -29.30 -17.14
N PHE A 79 27.90 -28.80 -18.37
CA PHE A 79 28.00 -29.62 -19.58
C PHE A 79 29.26 -30.50 -19.58
N LEU A 80 30.43 -29.90 -19.35
CA LEU A 80 31.69 -30.65 -19.35
C LEU A 80 31.81 -31.64 -18.19
N ARG A 81 31.29 -31.31 -17.00
CA ARG A 81 31.23 -32.25 -15.86
C ARG A 81 30.45 -33.51 -16.26
N ASP A 82 29.24 -33.32 -16.76
CA ASP A 82 28.29 -34.41 -17.00
C ASP A 82 28.73 -35.27 -18.21
N VAL A 83 29.29 -34.65 -19.26
CA VAL A 83 29.95 -35.37 -20.37
C VAL A 83 31.08 -36.28 -19.87
N PHE A 84 31.92 -35.82 -18.93
CA PHE A 84 33.02 -36.64 -18.41
C PHE A 84 32.56 -37.73 -17.42
N GLU A 85 31.46 -37.51 -16.69
CA GLU A 85 30.84 -38.52 -15.83
C GLU A 85 30.24 -39.64 -16.67
N GLU A 86 29.38 -39.31 -17.64
CA GLU A 86 28.63 -40.31 -18.41
C GLU A 86 29.50 -41.06 -19.43
N ASN A 87 30.47 -40.41 -20.07
CA ASN A 87 31.46 -41.11 -20.89
C ASN A 87 32.29 -42.13 -20.07
N LYS A 88 32.54 -41.85 -18.79
CA LYS A 88 33.27 -42.73 -17.87
C LYS A 88 32.39 -43.86 -17.32
N ASN A 89 31.09 -43.62 -17.18
CA ASN A 89 30.10 -44.64 -16.85
C ASN A 89 29.88 -45.64 -18.01
N GLY A 90 30.32 -45.28 -19.22
CA GLY A 90 30.19 -46.11 -20.42
C GLY A 90 28.84 -45.95 -21.13
N THR A 91 28.07 -44.93 -20.73
CA THR A 91 26.78 -44.60 -21.31
C THR A 91 26.95 -44.25 -22.78
N ARG A 92 26.18 -44.92 -23.66
CA ARG A 92 26.22 -44.65 -25.09
C ARG A 92 25.56 -43.30 -25.32
N MET A 93 26.29 -42.35 -25.90
CA MET A 93 25.77 -40.99 -26.09
C MET A 93 26.40 -40.28 -27.29
N ARG A 94 25.75 -39.20 -27.69
CA ARG A 94 26.17 -38.21 -28.68
C ARG A 94 26.19 -36.83 -27.99
N ILE A 95 26.95 -35.91 -28.54
CA ILE A 95 27.12 -34.53 -28.04
C ILE A 95 26.77 -33.58 -29.18
N ALA A 96 26.04 -32.49 -28.90
CA ALA A 96 25.89 -31.37 -29.82
C ALA A 96 26.48 -30.10 -29.21
N LEU A 97 27.26 -29.35 -30.00
CA LEU A 97 27.84 -28.07 -29.61
C LEU A 97 27.21 -26.94 -30.43
N TYR A 98 26.71 -25.91 -29.74
CA TYR A 98 25.90 -24.86 -30.34
C TYR A 98 26.72 -23.62 -30.75
N ARG A 99 26.46 -23.10 -31.95
CA ARG A 99 27.13 -21.91 -32.50
C ARG A 99 26.44 -20.61 -32.07
N ASP A 100 27.20 -19.68 -31.48
CA ASP A 100 26.76 -18.35 -31.03
C ASP A 100 26.39 -17.41 -32.18
N ARG A 101 25.98 -16.16 -31.86
CA ARG A 101 25.55 -15.14 -32.83
C ARG A 101 26.68 -14.72 -33.82
N ASN A 102 27.90 -15.25 -33.65
CA ASN A 102 29.08 -15.06 -34.47
C ASN A 102 29.66 -16.38 -35.05
N GLY A 103 28.93 -17.50 -34.93
CA GLY A 103 29.31 -18.82 -35.43
C GLY A 103 30.24 -19.66 -34.52
N ARG A 104 30.36 -19.35 -33.22
CA ARG A 104 31.37 -19.90 -32.29
C ARG A 104 30.79 -20.92 -31.32
N THR A 105 31.52 -21.99 -31.04
CA THR A 105 31.15 -23.09 -30.14
C THR A 105 32.07 -23.20 -28.93
N ILE A 106 31.69 -24.01 -27.93
CA ILE A 106 32.57 -24.45 -26.84
C ILE A 106 33.89 -25.02 -27.42
N PRO A 107 35.07 -24.67 -26.88
CA PRO A 107 36.34 -25.20 -27.38
C PRO A 107 36.45 -26.72 -27.24
N GLN A 108 36.56 -27.42 -28.37
CA GLN A 108 36.58 -28.90 -28.49
C GLN A 108 37.75 -29.62 -27.78
N LEU A 109 38.59 -28.94 -27.00
CA LEU A 109 39.75 -29.51 -26.31
C LEU A 109 39.35 -30.65 -25.36
N PHE A 110 38.16 -30.59 -24.77
CA PHE A 110 37.63 -31.62 -23.87
C PHE A 110 37.49 -32.99 -24.55
N ALA A 111 37.19 -33.04 -25.86
CA ALA A 111 36.97 -34.28 -26.59
C ALA A 111 38.21 -35.20 -26.61
N SER A 112 39.41 -34.62 -26.42
CA SER A 112 40.66 -35.37 -26.31
C SER A 112 40.82 -36.16 -25.00
N GLY A 113 39.93 -35.96 -24.02
CA GLY A 113 39.91 -36.66 -22.74
C GLY A 113 38.84 -37.76 -22.63
N LEU A 114 38.09 -38.05 -23.70
CA LEU A 114 37.02 -39.04 -23.70
C LEU A 114 37.53 -40.46 -24.01
N ASN A 115 36.88 -41.45 -23.42
CA ASN A 115 37.15 -42.88 -23.61
C ASN A 115 36.53 -43.40 -24.91
N ASP A 116 37.14 -44.45 -25.49
CA ASP A 116 36.70 -45.09 -26.73
C ASP A 116 35.54 -46.10 -26.49
N PRO A 117 34.51 -46.16 -27.36
CA PRO A 117 34.30 -45.31 -28.54
C PRO A 117 33.93 -43.87 -28.16
N VAL A 118 34.68 -42.90 -28.68
CA VAL A 118 34.43 -41.49 -28.41
C VAL A 118 33.01 -41.10 -28.91
N PRO A 119 32.18 -40.44 -28.09
CA PRO A 119 30.87 -39.92 -28.49
C PRO A 119 30.92 -39.13 -29.79
N GLU A 120 29.91 -39.29 -30.64
CA GLU A 120 29.75 -38.48 -31.85
C GLU A 120 29.51 -37.01 -31.45
N ILE A 121 30.25 -36.07 -32.03
CA ILE A 121 30.11 -34.63 -31.73
C ILE A 121 29.57 -33.90 -32.96
N LEU A 122 28.35 -33.36 -32.82
CA LEU A 122 27.67 -32.53 -33.81
C LEU A 122 27.91 -31.04 -33.56
N TYR A 123 27.73 -30.23 -34.61
CA TYR A 123 27.87 -28.78 -34.59
C TYR A 123 26.60 -28.15 -35.12
N GLU A 124 25.67 -27.89 -34.23
CA GLU A 124 24.38 -27.28 -34.54
C GLU A 124 24.53 -25.75 -34.42
N ASP A 125 23.70 -24.98 -35.13
CA ASP A 125 23.57 -23.56 -34.80
C ASP A 125 22.83 -23.47 -33.46
N SER A 126 23.15 -22.51 -32.59
CA SER A 126 22.45 -22.42 -31.30
C SER A 126 20.96 -22.29 -31.56
N PRO A 127 20.10 -23.07 -30.88
CA PRO A 127 18.66 -23.02 -31.09
C PRO A 127 18.19 -21.56 -31.12
N PHE A 128 18.55 -20.78 -30.10
CA PHE A 128 18.39 -19.32 -29.89
C PHE A 128 18.90 -18.36 -31.01
N LEU A 129 19.15 -18.85 -32.23
CA LEU A 129 19.50 -18.06 -33.42
C LEU A 129 18.71 -18.40 -34.67
N ILE A 130 18.31 -19.66 -34.84
CA ILE A 130 17.32 -20.05 -35.85
C ILE A 130 15.91 -19.93 -35.24
N GLN A 131 15.80 -20.08 -33.92
CA GLN A 131 14.55 -20.00 -33.17
C GLN A 131 13.90 -18.61 -33.14
N ASN A 132 14.66 -17.50 -33.17
CA ASN A 132 14.13 -16.14 -32.90
C ASN A 132 13.25 -15.53 -34.02
N GLN A 133 12.46 -16.34 -34.72
CA GLN A 133 11.23 -15.95 -35.40
C GLN A 133 10.38 -17.18 -35.79
N GLU A 134 10.99 -18.29 -36.20
CA GLU A 134 10.26 -19.52 -36.57
C GLU A 134 9.88 -20.35 -35.33
N ASP A 135 10.69 -20.29 -34.27
CA ASP A 135 10.38 -20.83 -32.94
C ASP A 135 9.78 -19.78 -32.01
N ASP A 136 9.82 -18.48 -32.29
CA ASP A 136 8.86 -17.56 -31.66
C ASP A 136 7.43 -17.86 -32.21
N LEU A 137 7.28 -18.33 -33.46
CA LEU A 137 6.00 -18.89 -33.92
C LEU A 137 5.68 -20.23 -33.26
N VAL A 138 6.61 -21.19 -33.20
CA VAL A 138 6.36 -22.47 -32.50
C VAL A 138 6.27 -22.29 -30.97
N ARG A 139 6.84 -21.24 -30.38
CA ARG A 139 6.66 -20.83 -28.97
C ARG A 139 5.29 -20.23 -28.80
N ALA A 140 4.83 -19.32 -29.67
CA ALA A 140 3.44 -18.90 -29.67
C ALA A 140 2.49 -20.10 -29.80
N GLU A 141 2.68 -20.97 -30.80
CA GLU A 141 1.84 -22.17 -30.99
C GLU A 141 1.93 -23.18 -29.83
N ARG A 142 3.08 -23.31 -29.17
CA ARG A 142 3.25 -24.19 -28.01
C ARG A 142 2.67 -23.57 -26.74
N LEU A 143 2.91 -22.29 -26.47
CA LEU A 143 2.39 -21.60 -25.29
C LEU A 143 0.87 -21.51 -25.35
N ILE A 144 0.32 -21.25 -26.54
CA ILE A 144 -1.11 -21.28 -26.78
C ILE A 144 -1.67 -22.71 -26.66
N ASN A 145 -0.95 -23.74 -27.14
CA ASN A 145 -1.32 -25.13 -26.83
C ASN A 145 -1.29 -25.44 -25.33
N ASP A 146 -0.20 -25.06 -24.65
CA ASP A 146 0.06 -25.36 -23.25
C ASP A 146 -0.97 -24.61 -22.37
N TYR A 147 -1.30 -23.36 -22.71
CA TYR A 147 -2.38 -22.57 -22.13
C TYR A 147 -3.74 -23.25 -22.35
N CYS A 148 -4.11 -23.60 -23.59
CA CYS A 148 -5.39 -24.28 -23.82
C CYS A 148 -5.49 -25.68 -23.20
N GLN A 149 -4.38 -26.41 -23.12
CA GLN A 149 -4.32 -27.73 -22.50
C GLN A 149 -4.20 -27.65 -20.95
N ARG A 150 -3.94 -26.45 -20.41
CA ARG A 150 -3.88 -26.12 -18.97
C ARG A 150 -5.22 -25.58 -18.45
N GLU A 151 -5.94 -24.80 -19.25
CA GLU A 151 -7.20 -24.13 -18.85
C GLU A 151 -8.48 -24.72 -19.47
N PHE A 152 -8.43 -25.39 -20.65
CA PHE A 152 -9.57 -26.10 -21.31
C PHE A 152 -9.28 -27.58 -21.61
N GLY A 153 -8.25 -28.15 -20.99
CA GLY A 153 -7.88 -29.56 -21.09
C GLY A 153 -7.50 -30.11 -22.48
N GLN A 154 -7.64 -29.34 -23.56
CA GLN A 154 -7.47 -29.76 -24.96
C GLN A 154 -6.44 -28.92 -25.73
N ALA A 155 -5.87 -29.49 -26.79
CA ALA A 155 -4.91 -28.78 -27.65
C ALA A 155 -5.62 -27.69 -28.46
N ALA A 156 -5.03 -26.49 -28.51
CA ALA A 156 -5.54 -25.39 -29.32
C ALA A 156 -5.55 -25.76 -30.82
N TYR A 157 -6.50 -25.23 -31.59
CA TYR A 157 -6.69 -25.61 -32.98
C TYR A 157 -6.04 -24.61 -33.96
N PHE A 158 -4.82 -24.91 -34.39
CA PHE A 158 -4.02 -24.10 -35.34
C PHE A 158 -4.47 -24.25 -36.82
N GLY A 159 -5.74 -24.56 -37.06
CA GLY A 159 -6.28 -24.70 -38.42
C GLY A 159 -6.32 -23.39 -39.20
N ASP A 160 -6.38 -22.26 -38.50
CA ASP A 160 -6.11 -20.93 -39.04
C ASP A 160 -5.21 -20.16 -38.06
N ILE A 161 -3.99 -19.81 -38.47
CA ILE A 161 -3.03 -19.07 -37.62
C ILE A 161 -3.37 -17.57 -37.45
N HIS A 162 -4.45 -17.11 -38.08
CA HIS A 162 -5.09 -15.84 -37.78
C HIS A 162 -6.20 -15.97 -36.73
N SER A 163 -6.60 -17.20 -36.37
CA SER A 163 -7.81 -17.54 -35.59
C SER A 163 -7.73 -18.97 -34.98
N VAL A 164 -6.70 -19.16 -34.15
CA VAL A 164 -6.33 -20.32 -33.28
C VAL A 164 -7.31 -20.54 -32.07
N GLY A 165 -6.97 -21.34 -31.03
CA GLY A 165 -7.61 -21.45 -29.68
C GLY A 165 -6.86 -20.72 -28.54
N LEU A 166 -7.51 -20.14 -27.50
CA LEU A 166 -6.94 -19.48 -26.28
C LEU A 166 -7.90 -19.68 -25.11
N ALA A 167 -9.21 -19.39 -25.22
CA ALA A 167 -9.99 -19.12 -23.99
C ALA A 167 -11.55 -19.30 -23.97
N TYR A 168 -12.34 -18.99 -25.02
CA TYR A 168 -13.83 -18.85 -25.00
C TYR A 168 -14.60 -18.92 -23.65
N THR A 169 -15.13 -17.78 -23.17
CA THR A 169 -16.06 -17.67 -22.02
C THR A 169 -17.36 -16.86 -22.35
N THR A 170 -17.98 -16.17 -21.38
CA THR A 170 -19.10 -15.22 -21.45
C THR A 170 -18.88 -14.19 -20.33
N VAL A 171 -19.72 -13.17 -20.26
CA VAL A 171 -19.40 -12.02 -19.45
C VAL A 171 -20.62 -11.27 -18.89
N GLY A 172 -20.42 -10.64 -17.74
CA GLY A 172 -21.43 -9.85 -17.03
C GLY A 172 -22.27 -10.68 -16.06
N ASP A 173 -23.41 -10.13 -15.61
CA ASP A 173 -24.47 -10.89 -14.94
C ASP A 173 -25.51 -11.44 -15.94
N ALA A 174 -25.36 -11.17 -17.25
CA ALA A 174 -26.26 -11.60 -18.33
C ALA A 174 -25.65 -12.64 -19.31
N ASP A 175 -24.54 -13.27 -18.91
CA ASP A 175 -23.87 -14.39 -19.58
C ASP A 175 -23.64 -14.22 -21.11
N LEU A 176 -23.12 -13.06 -21.55
CA LEU A 176 -22.88 -12.78 -22.97
C LEU A 176 -21.66 -13.51 -23.55
N GLU A 177 -21.85 -14.51 -24.42
CA GLU A 177 -20.76 -15.30 -25.09
C GLU A 177 -19.57 -14.46 -25.57
N THR A 178 -18.34 -14.76 -25.15
CA THR A 178 -17.12 -14.05 -25.56
C THR A 178 -16.21 -14.88 -26.46
N GLN A 179 -15.50 -14.23 -27.38
CA GLN A 179 -14.58 -14.88 -28.32
C GLN A 179 -13.46 -13.92 -28.72
N VAL A 180 -12.29 -14.41 -29.15
CA VAL A 180 -11.11 -13.61 -29.56
C VAL A 180 -10.33 -14.18 -30.71
N VAL A 181 -9.43 -13.38 -31.27
CA VAL A 181 -8.26 -13.94 -31.97
C VAL A 181 -6.85 -13.40 -31.64
N ALA A 182 -5.96 -14.24 -31.10
CA ALA A 182 -4.50 -14.09 -31.20
C ALA A 182 -4.08 -14.41 -32.63
N ASN A 183 -3.89 -13.35 -33.40
CA ASN A 183 -3.47 -13.40 -34.79
C ASN A 183 -1.94 -13.44 -34.84
N LEU A 184 -1.36 -14.65 -34.80
CA LEU A 184 0.08 -14.90 -34.80
C LEU A 184 0.81 -14.41 -36.08
N ARG A 185 0.05 -13.84 -37.02
CA ARG A 185 0.50 -13.30 -38.31
C ARG A 185 0.48 -11.78 -38.39
N GLU A 186 -0.44 -11.12 -37.71
CA GLU A 186 -0.53 -9.65 -37.56
C GLU A 186 0.13 -9.17 -36.26
N PHE A 187 0.47 -10.11 -35.37
CA PHE A 187 0.98 -9.93 -34.00
C PHE A 187 -0.01 -9.17 -33.12
N THR A 188 -1.26 -9.64 -33.10
CA THR A 188 -2.34 -9.07 -32.29
C THR A 188 -3.04 -10.10 -31.43
N ILE A 189 -3.73 -9.65 -30.39
CA ILE A 189 -4.78 -10.42 -29.70
C ILE A 189 -6.03 -9.54 -29.64
N ASP A 190 -7.16 -10.07 -30.12
CA ASP A 190 -8.32 -9.32 -30.61
C ASP A 190 -9.57 -9.68 -29.78
N ARG A 191 -10.12 -8.76 -28.98
CA ARG A 191 -11.11 -9.06 -27.92
C ARG A 191 -12.58 -8.87 -28.34
N TYR A 192 -13.51 -9.82 -28.10
CA TYR A 192 -14.93 -9.75 -28.56
C TYR A 192 -15.96 -10.23 -27.52
N ILE A 193 -17.14 -9.60 -27.50
CA ILE A 193 -18.33 -9.98 -26.71
C ILE A 193 -19.57 -10.12 -27.60
N SER A 194 -20.33 -11.21 -27.45
CA SER A 194 -21.46 -11.63 -28.30
C SER A 194 -21.21 -11.47 -29.81
N GLY A 195 -20.01 -11.88 -30.23
CA GLY A 195 -19.53 -11.79 -31.62
C GLY A 195 -19.17 -10.37 -32.09
N VAL A 196 -19.03 -9.40 -31.19
CA VAL A 196 -18.65 -8.01 -31.47
C VAL A 196 -17.22 -7.75 -30.99
N LEU A 197 -16.30 -7.44 -31.92
CA LEU A 197 -14.94 -6.97 -31.56
C LEU A 197 -15.01 -5.67 -30.76
N VAL A 198 -14.26 -5.60 -29.66
CA VAL A 198 -14.24 -4.53 -28.67
C VAL A 198 -12.83 -4.07 -28.26
N ASP A 199 -11.76 -4.87 -28.36
CA ASP A 199 -10.36 -4.39 -28.29
C ASP A 199 -9.45 -5.12 -29.30
N GLN A 200 -8.24 -4.59 -29.55
CA GLN A 200 -7.15 -5.28 -30.25
C GLN A 200 -5.80 -4.78 -29.72
N TRP A 201 -5.09 -5.63 -28.99
CA TRP A 201 -3.69 -5.39 -28.62
C TRP A 201 -2.77 -5.75 -29.78
N ARG A 202 -1.72 -4.95 -30.02
CA ARG A 202 -0.78 -5.16 -31.15
C ARG A 202 0.67 -4.98 -30.72
N TYR A 203 1.47 -6.02 -30.97
CA TYR A 203 2.86 -6.14 -30.55
C TYR A 203 3.79 -5.83 -31.73
N GLY A 204 4.98 -5.29 -31.45
CA GLY A 204 5.97 -4.92 -32.48
C GLY A 204 6.65 -6.12 -33.13
N THR A 205 6.75 -7.24 -32.40
CA THR A 205 7.23 -8.53 -32.94
C THR A 205 6.52 -9.72 -32.28
N LEU A 206 6.57 -10.88 -32.95
CA LEU A 206 6.08 -12.14 -32.39
C LEU A 206 6.80 -12.60 -31.11
N ARG A 207 8.02 -12.12 -30.82
CA ARG A 207 8.70 -12.39 -29.54
C ARG A 207 8.13 -11.57 -28.39
N GLU A 208 7.92 -10.29 -28.62
CA GLU A 208 7.28 -9.37 -27.67
C GLU A 208 5.83 -9.82 -27.40
N MET A 209 5.15 -10.31 -28.45
CA MET A 209 3.90 -11.06 -28.30
C MET A 209 4.11 -12.35 -27.47
N CYS A 210 5.13 -13.17 -27.74
CA CYS A 210 5.40 -14.38 -26.95
C CYS A 210 5.66 -14.13 -25.47
N GLU A 211 6.28 -13.02 -25.11
CA GLU A 211 6.51 -12.64 -23.71
C GLU A 211 5.18 -12.33 -22.98
N TYR A 212 4.16 -11.87 -23.71
CA TYR A 212 2.78 -11.85 -23.23
C TYR A 212 2.08 -13.23 -23.34
N LEU A 213 2.37 -14.02 -24.39
CA LEU A 213 1.83 -15.38 -24.55
C LEU A 213 2.37 -16.39 -23.50
N GLU A 214 3.42 -16.08 -22.73
CA GLU A 214 3.97 -17.00 -21.71
C GLU A 214 3.17 -17.00 -20.41
N ASP A 215 2.78 -15.82 -19.92
CA ASP A 215 2.00 -15.63 -18.70
C ASP A 215 0.54 -15.26 -19.01
N LEU A 216 0.00 -15.76 -20.14
CA LEU A 216 -1.45 -15.75 -20.40
C LEU A 216 -2.16 -16.38 -19.21
N ASP A 217 -2.98 -15.58 -18.55
CA ASP A 217 -3.77 -15.97 -17.42
C ASP A 217 -5.25 -15.94 -17.78
N PHE A 218 -5.95 -17.01 -17.42
CA PHE A 218 -7.41 -17.06 -17.49
C PHE A 218 -8.01 -16.32 -16.28
N ASN A 219 -7.56 -15.07 -16.06
CA ASN A 219 -8.25 -13.92 -15.46
C ASN A 219 -7.62 -12.56 -15.88
N GLU A 220 -6.30 -12.41 -16.10
CA GLU A 220 -5.78 -11.13 -16.68
C GLU A 220 -6.32 -10.91 -18.10
N LEU A 221 -6.39 -11.97 -18.89
CA LEU A 221 -7.06 -11.94 -20.17
C LEU A 221 -8.57 -11.63 -20.04
N THR A 222 -9.16 -11.66 -18.83
CA THR A 222 -10.56 -11.32 -18.48
C THR A 222 -10.75 -9.85 -18.09
N ASP A 223 -9.69 -9.12 -17.77
CA ASP A 223 -9.86 -7.80 -17.15
C ASP A 223 -9.88 -6.70 -18.22
N TYR A 224 -11.09 -6.54 -18.69
CA TYR A 224 -11.71 -5.25 -18.95
C TYR A 224 -12.19 -4.62 -17.60
N THR A 225 -12.92 -3.49 -17.60
CA THR A 225 -13.57 -2.81 -16.44
C THR A 225 -15.12 -2.64 -16.54
N ASP A 226 -15.80 -1.57 -17.02
CA ASP A 226 -17.29 -1.57 -17.28
C ASP A 226 -17.84 -0.69 -18.49
N GLU A 227 -17.57 -1.00 -19.78
CA GLU A 227 -18.12 -0.39 -21.08
C GLU A 227 -17.95 -1.18 -22.40
N GLN A 228 -17.24 -2.31 -22.46
CA GLN A 228 -17.19 -3.12 -23.68
C GLN A 228 -18.32 -4.17 -23.74
N ILE A 229 -18.94 -4.56 -22.61
CA ILE A 229 -20.23 -5.28 -22.63
C ILE A 229 -21.34 -4.32 -22.98
N GLU A 230 -21.45 -3.12 -22.42
CA GLU A 230 -21.29 -1.96 -23.30
C GLU A 230 -21.82 -2.01 -24.70
N LEU A 231 -20.85 -1.89 -25.59
CA LEU A 231 -20.97 -2.07 -27.02
C LEU A 231 -21.67 -3.38 -27.42
N ALA A 232 -21.72 -4.43 -26.59
CA ALA A 232 -22.42 -5.70 -26.84
C ALA A 232 -23.89 -5.71 -26.36
N GLU A 233 -24.21 -5.68 -25.07
CA GLU A 233 -25.57 -5.61 -24.50
C GLU A 233 -26.37 -4.37 -24.92
N LYS A 234 -25.78 -3.21 -25.27
CA LYS A 234 -26.56 -2.15 -25.98
C LYS A 234 -27.05 -2.61 -27.37
N LYS A 235 -26.59 -3.76 -27.85
CA LYS A 235 -27.17 -4.54 -28.96
C LYS A 235 -28.00 -5.75 -28.45
N THR A 236 -27.66 -6.36 -27.31
CA THR A 236 -28.26 -7.62 -26.78
C THR A 236 -29.44 -7.48 -25.82
N GLU A 237 -29.62 -6.39 -25.06
CA GLU A 237 -30.75 -6.19 -24.13
C GLU A 237 -32.08 -5.92 -24.85
N ARG A 238 -32.58 -6.99 -25.49
CA ARG A 238 -33.78 -7.02 -26.32
C ARG A 238 -34.56 -8.35 -26.21
N THR A 239 -34.41 -9.22 -25.18
CA THR A 239 -35.01 -10.60 -25.22
C THR A 239 -35.58 -11.26 -23.92
N GLU A 240 -34.83 -12.06 -23.14
CA GLU A 240 -35.36 -13.22 -22.36
C GLU A 240 -35.69 -13.02 -20.85
N GLN A 241 -36.29 -14.05 -20.20
CA GLN A 241 -36.78 -14.09 -18.79
C GLN A 241 -36.86 -15.53 -18.15
N ALA A 242 -36.14 -15.83 -17.03
CA ALA A 242 -36.48 -16.74 -15.87
C ALA A 242 -36.66 -18.32 -16.01
N GLU A 243 -36.63 -19.25 -15.00
CA GLU A 243 -36.37 -19.22 -13.52
C GLU A 243 -35.98 -20.55 -12.71
N PRO A 244 -36.79 -21.66 -12.54
CA PRO A 244 -37.03 -22.30 -11.18
C PRO A 244 -36.95 -23.88 -11.02
N PRO A 245 -37.24 -24.58 -9.85
CA PRO A 245 -37.03 -24.37 -8.37
C PRO A 245 -36.77 -25.61 -7.38
N LYS A 246 -36.36 -25.36 -6.09
CA LYS A 246 -36.71 -26.08 -4.77
C LYS A 246 -36.28 -27.55 -4.41
N GLU A 247 -36.34 -28.17 -3.18
CA GLU A 247 -36.57 -27.87 -1.70
C GLU A 247 -36.38 -29.16 -0.76
N GLN A 248 -35.88 -29.08 0.53
CA GLN A 248 -36.35 -29.78 1.80
C GLN A 248 -35.35 -29.93 3.01
N THR A 249 -35.80 -29.76 4.28
CA THR A 249 -35.02 -29.74 5.58
C THR A 249 -35.88 -30.08 6.87
N PRO A 250 -35.53 -29.77 8.17
CA PRO A 250 -34.49 -30.33 9.08
C PRO A 250 -34.94 -30.65 10.55
N LEU A 251 -33.98 -30.83 11.51
CA LEU A 251 -33.89 -30.35 12.93
C LEU A 251 -33.15 -31.38 13.87
N ALA A 252 -32.31 -31.05 14.88
CA ALA A 252 -31.43 -29.90 15.17
C ALA A 252 -30.42 -30.24 16.33
N PRO A 253 -29.18 -29.69 16.38
CA PRO A 253 -28.21 -29.86 17.48
C PRO A 253 -28.04 -28.62 18.41
N PRO A 254 -27.29 -28.71 19.55
CA PRO A 254 -27.01 -27.59 20.46
C PRO A 254 -25.98 -26.57 19.91
N PRO A 255 -25.88 -25.36 20.50
CA PRO A 255 -25.31 -24.19 19.81
C PRO A 255 -23.79 -24.22 19.64
N GLN A 256 -23.36 -23.85 18.44
CA GLN A 256 -21.98 -23.47 18.13
C GLN A 256 -21.74 -21.99 18.50
N LYS A 257 -20.47 -21.60 18.70
CA LYS A 257 -20.07 -20.21 18.45
C LYS A 257 -20.22 -19.97 16.95
N VAL A 258 -20.97 -18.95 16.57
CA VAL A 258 -21.19 -18.57 15.17
C VAL A 258 -19.85 -18.15 14.54
N LYS A 259 -19.46 -18.80 13.45
CA LYS A 259 -18.40 -18.34 12.55
C LYS A 259 -18.78 -16.97 11.97
N ARG A 260 -17.83 -16.06 11.83
CA ARG A 260 -17.99 -14.92 10.91
C ARG A 260 -17.58 -15.36 9.52
N ASP A 261 -18.42 -16.19 8.90
CA ASP A 261 -18.32 -16.47 7.47
C ASP A 261 -18.89 -15.27 6.68
N LEU A 262 -18.31 -14.94 5.53
CA LEU A 262 -18.72 -13.82 4.66
C LEU A 262 -19.93 -14.22 3.79
N THR A 263 -21.02 -14.65 4.42
CA THR A 263 -22.25 -15.08 3.72
C THR A 263 -23.04 -13.88 3.19
N PRO A 264 -23.56 -13.91 1.95
CA PRO A 264 -24.49 -12.90 1.43
C PRO A 264 -25.68 -12.66 2.36
N HIS A 265 -26.02 -11.38 2.59
CA HIS A 265 -27.07 -10.96 3.52
C HIS A 265 -28.47 -11.01 2.87
N ILE A 266 -28.85 -12.20 2.39
CA ILE A 266 -30.14 -12.47 1.76
C ILE A 266 -31.19 -12.81 2.83
N LEU A 267 -32.36 -12.19 2.77
CA LEU A 267 -33.47 -12.44 3.71
C LEU A 267 -34.08 -13.83 3.50
N TYR A 268 -34.28 -14.60 4.59
CA TYR A 268 -34.81 -15.97 4.59
C TYR A 268 -34.15 -16.87 3.51
N PRO A 269 -32.82 -17.11 3.55
CA PRO A 269 -32.08 -17.76 2.46
C PRO A 269 -32.55 -19.20 2.15
N GLU A 270 -33.31 -19.83 3.05
CA GLU A 270 -34.04 -21.09 2.82
C GLU A 270 -35.17 -20.99 1.78
N ILE A 271 -35.58 -19.78 1.38
CA ILE A 271 -36.55 -19.54 0.31
C ILE A 271 -35.82 -19.41 -1.04
N SER A 272 -36.20 -20.27 -1.98
CA SER A 272 -35.74 -20.30 -3.37
C SER A 272 -35.71 -18.91 -4.04
N SER A 273 -34.73 -18.67 -4.92
CA SER A 273 -34.63 -17.55 -5.87
C SER A 273 -35.97 -17.16 -6.51
N ASP A 274 -36.67 -18.21 -6.92
CA ASP A 274 -37.88 -18.31 -7.74
C ASP A 274 -39.16 -17.78 -7.06
N HIS A 275 -39.06 -17.38 -5.80
CA HIS A 275 -40.15 -16.83 -5.01
C HIS A 275 -39.81 -15.45 -4.44
N ARG A 276 -38.74 -14.81 -4.98
CA ARG A 276 -38.25 -13.49 -4.58
C ARG A 276 -38.53 -12.49 -5.69
N THR A 277 -39.10 -11.34 -5.33
CA THR A 277 -39.30 -10.22 -6.26
C THR A 277 -38.63 -8.96 -5.73
N ASN A 278 -37.85 -8.30 -6.57
CA ASN A 278 -37.36 -6.96 -6.32
C ASN A 278 -38.44 -5.94 -6.72
N PHE A 279 -38.66 -4.95 -5.85
CA PHE A 279 -39.56 -3.83 -6.12
C PHE A 279 -38.99 -2.92 -7.23
N ARG A 280 -39.87 -2.19 -7.94
CA ARG A 280 -39.47 -1.18 -8.93
C ARG A 280 -40.29 0.08 -8.70
N ILE A 281 -39.63 1.24 -8.74
CA ILE A 281 -40.23 2.55 -8.49
C ILE A 281 -40.72 3.15 -9.82
N GLU A 282 -42.04 3.23 -9.97
CA GLU A 282 -42.71 3.74 -11.19
C GLU A 282 -43.09 5.23 -11.13
N ASN A 283 -42.94 5.90 -9.97
CA ASN A 283 -43.37 7.28 -9.75
C ASN A 283 -42.22 8.21 -9.29
N ASP A 284 -42.34 9.50 -9.60
CA ASP A 284 -41.40 10.54 -9.19
C ASP A 284 -41.77 11.21 -7.86
N ASP A 285 -43.04 11.17 -7.46
CA ASP A 285 -43.52 11.74 -6.17
C ASP A 285 -43.15 10.87 -4.94
N VAL A 286 -42.16 9.97 -5.05
CA VAL A 286 -41.77 9.09 -3.92
C VAL A 286 -41.29 9.92 -2.74
N GLY A 287 -42.03 9.80 -1.64
CA GLY A 287 -41.82 10.52 -0.39
C GLY A 287 -42.41 11.93 -0.31
N VAL A 288 -43.08 12.40 -1.36
CA VAL A 288 -43.80 13.68 -1.34
C VAL A 288 -45.11 13.53 -0.55
N GLY A 289 -45.29 14.39 0.45
CA GLY A 289 -46.52 14.42 1.26
C GLY A 289 -46.42 15.39 2.43
N THR A 290 -47.54 15.72 3.07
CA THR A 290 -47.50 16.49 4.33
C THR A 290 -46.85 15.66 5.43
N PRO A 291 -46.29 16.29 6.50
CA PRO A 291 -45.67 15.56 7.61
C PRO A 291 -46.57 14.50 8.26
N LEU A 292 -47.90 14.71 8.24
CA LEU A 292 -48.88 13.77 8.79
C LEU A 292 -49.17 12.59 7.84
N GLU A 293 -49.16 12.80 6.53
CA GLU A 293 -49.26 11.70 5.54
C GLU A 293 -48.00 10.84 5.59
N ARG A 294 -46.82 11.48 5.56
CA ARG A 294 -45.51 10.85 5.75
C ARG A 294 -45.42 10.04 7.06
N PHE A 295 -45.94 10.58 8.17
CA PHE A 295 -46.04 9.85 9.44
C PHE A 295 -46.91 8.59 9.32
N HIS A 296 -48.13 8.69 8.78
CA HIS A 296 -49.01 7.52 8.64
C HIS A 296 -48.42 6.45 7.71
N HIS A 297 -47.73 6.83 6.63
CA HIS A 297 -47.06 5.88 5.75
C HIS A 297 -45.98 5.10 6.49
N ASN A 298 -45.12 5.78 7.28
CA ASN A 298 -44.14 5.10 8.13
C ASN A 298 -44.79 4.10 9.10
N ILE A 299 -45.85 4.51 9.80
CA ILE A 299 -46.58 3.65 10.75
C ILE A 299 -47.15 2.41 10.03
N MET A 300 -47.72 2.56 8.83
CA MET A 300 -48.25 1.46 8.04
C MET A 300 -47.15 0.50 7.56
N ALA A 301 -46.02 1.03 7.07
CA ALA A 301 -44.88 0.22 6.64
C ALA A 301 -44.26 -0.58 7.79
N ILE A 302 -44.11 0.01 8.98
CA ILE A 302 -43.59 -0.66 10.18
C ILE A 302 -44.53 -1.76 10.67
N GLN A 303 -45.83 -1.48 10.77
CA GLN A 303 -46.83 -2.50 11.13
C GLN A 303 -46.83 -3.68 10.15
N LEU A 304 -46.60 -3.41 8.86
CA LEU A 304 -46.49 -4.44 7.84
C LEU A 304 -45.18 -5.22 7.93
N LEU A 305 -44.04 -4.56 8.17
CA LEU A 305 -42.75 -5.21 8.41
C LEU A 305 -42.83 -6.18 9.58
N HIS A 306 -43.27 -5.72 10.75
CA HIS A 306 -43.37 -6.57 11.95
C HIS A 306 -44.35 -7.73 11.74
N LYS A 307 -45.45 -7.53 11.01
CA LYS A 307 -46.36 -8.61 10.58
C LYS A 307 -45.65 -9.65 9.68
N LEU A 308 -44.84 -9.21 8.72
CA LEU A 308 -44.10 -10.11 7.81
C LEU A 308 -43.01 -10.91 8.55
N GLU A 309 -42.42 -10.31 9.58
CA GLU A 309 -41.47 -10.94 10.48
C GLU A 309 -42.15 -11.97 11.40
N ASP A 310 -43.28 -11.63 12.04
CA ASP A 310 -44.11 -12.55 12.83
C ASP A 310 -44.69 -13.71 11.99
N GLU A 311 -45.02 -13.46 10.72
CA GLU A 311 -45.49 -14.45 9.75
C GLU A 311 -44.34 -15.24 9.08
N HIS A 312 -43.07 -14.92 9.39
CA HIS A 312 -41.84 -15.49 8.82
C HIS A 312 -41.88 -15.65 7.28
N ARG A 313 -42.16 -14.55 6.56
CA ARG A 313 -42.31 -14.58 5.10
C ARG A 313 -41.87 -13.31 4.38
N LEU A 314 -41.74 -13.44 3.06
CA LEU A 314 -41.55 -12.34 2.12
C LEU A 314 -42.86 -11.57 1.85
N ALA A 315 -42.74 -10.29 1.55
CA ALA A 315 -43.82 -9.41 1.12
C ALA A 315 -44.30 -9.74 -0.31
N ASP A 316 -45.61 -9.67 -0.57
CA ASP A 316 -46.14 -9.66 -1.95
C ASP A 316 -46.05 -8.27 -2.61
N THR A 317 -46.23 -8.17 -3.93
CA THR A 317 -46.05 -6.92 -4.71
C THR A 317 -46.95 -5.76 -4.25
N ASN A 318 -48.07 -6.01 -3.55
CA ASN A 318 -48.92 -4.97 -2.97
C ASN A 318 -48.43 -4.59 -1.56
N GLU A 319 -47.94 -5.55 -0.80
CA GLU A 319 -47.27 -5.29 0.48
C GLU A 319 -45.96 -4.51 0.27
N GLN A 320 -45.19 -4.80 -0.79
CA GLN A 320 -44.01 -4.03 -1.19
C GLN A 320 -44.32 -2.56 -1.51
N ARG A 321 -45.48 -2.25 -2.11
CA ARG A 321 -45.89 -0.85 -2.32
C ARG A 321 -46.04 -0.10 -1.00
N ILE A 322 -46.72 -0.69 -0.02
CA ILE A 322 -46.91 -0.11 1.33
C ILE A 322 -45.55 0.06 2.04
N LEU A 323 -44.62 -0.87 1.84
CA LEU A 323 -43.25 -0.76 2.36
C LEU A 323 -42.45 0.36 1.67
N SER A 324 -42.65 0.58 0.36
CA SER A 324 -41.98 1.64 -0.41
C SER A 324 -42.47 3.06 -0.11
N ASP A 325 -43.64 3.18 0.52
CA ASP A 325 -44.16 4.45 1.04
C ASP A 325 -43.44 4.91 2.34
N TYR A 326 -42.51 4.12 2.89
CA TYR A 326 -41.69 4.52 4.04
C TYR A 326 -40.70 5.63 3.66
N VAL A 327 -40.68 6.70 4.46
CA VAL A 327 -39.96 7.94 4.15
C VAL A 327 -38.98 8.36 5.24
N GLY A 328 -38.66 7.43 6.15
CA GLY A 328 -37.83 7.67 7.32
C GLY A 328 -38.33 8.83 8.18
N TRP A 329 -37.48 9.28 9.10
CA TRP A 329 -37.86 10.27 10.11
C TRP A 329 -37.34 11.70 9.81
N GLY A 330 -36.71 11.89 8.65
CA GLY A 330 -36.20 13.18 8.18
C GLY A 330 -37.31 14.23 8.06
N GLY A 331 -37.20 15.29 8.87
CA GLY A 331 -38.22 16.34 8.97
C GLY A 331 -39.47 15.99 9.80
N LEU A 332 -39.49 14.83 10.48
CA LEU A 332 -40.62 14.37 11.31
C LEU A 332 -40.32 14.44 12.83
N ALA A 333 -39.33 15.22 13.25
CA ALA A 333 -38.89 15.32 14.65
C ALA A 333 -40.02 15.65 15.65
N ASP A 334 -40.98 16.49 15.24
CA ASP A 334 -42.14 16.89 16.05
C ASP A 334 -42.99 15.70 16.54
N PHE A 335 -42.99 14.57 15.83
CA PHE A 335 -43.75 13.36 16.20
C PHE A 335 -43.12 12.57 17.37
N PHE A 336 -41.89 12.90 17.76
CA PHE A 336 -41.18 12.24 18.86
C PHE A 336 -41.31 12.96 20.21
N HIS A 337 -42.05 14.08 20.27
CA HIS A 337 -42.36 14.80 21.51
C HIS A 337 -43.57 14.19 22.22
N GLU A 338 -43.52 14.08 23.55
CA GLU A 338 -44.54 13.41 24.37
C GLU A 338 -45.89 14.16 24.43
N ASP A 339 -45.94 15.41 23.99
CA ASP A 339 -47.16 16.23 23.86
C ASP A 339 -47.74 16.24 22.42
N ASN A 340 -47.12 15.53 21.48
CA ASN A 340 -47.70 15.33 20.14
C ASN A 340 -48.88 14.33 20.21
N PRO A 341 -50.06 14.64 19.64
CA PRO A 341 -51.23 13.75 19.65
C PRO A 341 -51.00 12.33 19.11
N HIS A 342 -49.98 12.13 18.26
CA HIS A 342 -49.68 10.85 17.61
C HIS A 342 -48.52 10.08 18.27
N TYR A 343 -47.93 10.58 19.36
CA TYR A 343 -46.79 9.93 20.03
C TYR A 343 -47.14 8.54 20.58
N ASP A 344 -48.37 8.33 21.07
CA ASP A 344 -48.83 7.01 21.52
C ASP A 344 -48.98 6.02 20.35
N GLU A 345 -49.27 6.47 19.14
CA GLU A 345 -49.33 5.62 17.93
C GLU A 345 -47.92 5.16 17.52
N LEU A 346 -46.95 6.09 17.57
CA LEU A 346 -45.54 5.79 17.35
C LEU A 346 -44.99 4.80 18.39
N ARG A 347 -45.34 4.98 19.68
CA ARG A 347 -44.97 4.07 20.77
C ARG A 347 -45.70 2.73 20.76
N ALA A 348 -46.79 2.59 20.02
CA ALA A 348 -47.48 1.32 19.83
C ALA A 348 -46.81 0.43 18.77
N VAL A 349 -45.95 0.99 17.89
CA VAL A 349 -45.30 0.25 16.79
C VAL A 349 -43.77 0.21 16.89
N LEU A 350 -43.12 1.09 17.65
CA LEU A 350 -41.66 1.06 17.84
C LEU A 350 -41.27 0.53 19.21
N ASN A 351 -40.36 -0.44 19.25
CA ASN A 351 -39.70 -0.84 20.50
C ASN A 351 -38.72 0.25 21.01
N ASP A 352 -38.16 0.09 22.21
CA ASP A 352 -37.32 1.13 22.83
C ASP A 352 -36.00 1.42 22.09
N GLU A 353 -35.43 0.42 21.41
CA GLU A 353 -34.20 0.54 20.62
C GLU A 353 -34.50 1.11 19.22
N GLU A 354 -35.58 0.63 18.58
CA GLU A 354 -36.10 1.19 17.32
C GLU A 354 -36.49 2.67 17.48
N LEU A 355 -37.14 3.06 18.58
CA LEU A 355 -37.47 4.46 18.88
C LEU A 355 -36.22 5.33 19.07
N ALA A 356 -35.15 4.78 19.65
CA ALA A 356 -33.88 5.50 19.81
C ALA A 356 -33.19 5.72 18.46
N SER A 357 -33.17 4.69 17.60
CA SER A 357 -32.64 4.81 16.23
C SER A 357 -33.46 5.80 15.39
N ALA A 358 -34.80 5.66 15.41
CA ALA A 358 -35.74 6.54 14.74
C ALA A 358 -35.53 8.01 15.14
N ARG A 359 -35.40 8.30 16.44
CA ARG A 359 -35.07 9.63 16.97
C ARG A 359 -33.74 10.16 16.44
N ALA A 360 -32.68 9.35 16.45
CA ALA A 360 -31.37 9.75 15.94
C ALA A 360 -31.38 10.05 14.43
N SER A 361 -32.14 9.27 13.66
CA SER A 361 -32.28 9.41 12.20
C SER A 361 -33.07 10.64 11.74
N THR A 362 -33.73 11.38 12.63
CA THR A 362 -34.52 12.59 12.28
C THR A 362 -33.72 13.69 11.58
N LEU A 363 -32.39 13.67 11.69
CA LEU A 363 -31.45 14.62 11.10
C LEU A 363 -30.74 14.08 9.85
N THR A 364 -30.96 12.82 9.45
CA THR A 364 -30.16 12.16 8.39
C THR A 364 -30.97 11.26 7.45
N ALA A 365 -32.18 10.82 7.81
CA ALA A 365 -33.04 9.96 6.99
C ALA A 365 -33.70 10.76 5.86
N PHE A 366 -32.90 11.11 4.85
CA PHE A 366 -33.27 11.93 3.70
C PHE A 366 -33.10 11.14 2.40
N TYR A 367 -34.15 11.09 1.58
CA TYR A 367 -34.20 10.24 0.39
C TYR A 367 -33.81 11.02 -0.87
N THR A 368 -33.00 10.38 -1.72
CA THR A 368 -32.57 10.98 -2.99
C THR A 368 -33.74 11.01 -3.99
N PRO A 369 -34.01 12.16 -4.65
CA PRO A 369 -35.07 12.27 -5.64
C PRO A 369 -34.88 11.32 -6.84
N PRO A 370 -35.95 10.70 -7.38
CA PRO A 370 -35.85 9.76 -8.50
C PRO A 370 -35.15 10.31 -9.75
N VAL A 371 -35.32 11.60 -10.04
CA VAL A 371 -34.60 12.29 -11.13
C VAL A 371 -33.08 12.26 -10.96
N VAL A 372 -32.56 12.42 -9.73
CA VAL A 372 -31.12 12.41 -9.46
C VAL A 372 -30.55 11.00 -9.56
N ILE A 373 -31.28 9.99 -9.08
CA ILE A 373 -30.87 8.59 -9.16
C ILE A 373 -30.80 8.13 -10.61
N ARG A 374 -31.84 8.37 -11.41
CA ARG A 374 -31.83 8.03 -12.85
C ARG A 374 -30.78 8.84 -13.61
N SER A 375 -30.45 10.05 -13.18
CA SER A 375 -29.32 10.80 -13.71
C SER A 375 -27.96 10.16 -13.37
N ILE A 376 -27.78 9.59 -12.17
CA ILE A 376 -26.55 8.83 -11.84
C ILE A 376 -26.47 7.56 -12.68
N TYR A 377 -27.54 6.78 -12.77
CA TYR A 377 -27.56 5.60 -13.65
C TYR A 377 -27.35 5.98 -15.12
N ARG A 378 -27.93 7.08 -15.61
CA ARG A 378 -27.69 7.55 -16.98
C ARG A 378 -26.25 8.01 -17.23
N ALA A 379 -25.56 8.51 -16.20
CA ALA A 379 -24.13 8.79 -16.30
C ALA A 379 -23.32 7.49 -16.35
N LEU A 380 -23.71 6.46 -15.59
CA LEU A 380 -23.13 5.12 -15.69
C LEU A 380 -23.42 4.47 -17.06
N GLU A 381 -24.64 4.56 -17.61
CA GLU A 381 -25.00 4.20 -19.00
C GLU A 381 -24.30 5.07 -20.07
N ASN A 382 -23.62 6.16 -19.70
CA ASN A 382 -22.77 6.91 -20.64
C ASN A 382 -21.29 6.56 -20.48
N MET A 383 -20.92 5.97 -19.34
CA MET A 383 -19.58 5.45 -19.05
C MET A 383 -19.43 3.99 -19.42
N GLY A 384 -20.54 3.26 -19.55
CA GLY A 384 -20.60 1.87 -19.99
C GLY A 384 -21.31 0.87 -19.06
N PHE A 385 -21.45 1.17 -17.77
CA PHE A 385 -21.89 0.14 -16.82
C PHE A 385 -23.25 -0.44 -17.18
N LYS A 386 -23.35 -1.77 -17.24
CA LYS A 386 -24.65 -2.43 -17.15
C LYS A 386 -24.76 -3.51 -16.09
N ASN A 387 -23.71 -4.27 -15.79
CA ASN A 387 -23.80 -5.27 -14.74
C ASN A 387 -22.47 -5.56 -14.05
N GLY A 388 -22.52 -6.41 -13.03
CA GLY A 388 -21.48 -6.56 -12.03
C GLY A 388 -22.01 -6.30 -10.61
N ASN A 389 -21.10 -6.42 -9.65
CA ASN A 389 -21.37 -6.27 -8.23
C ASN A 389 -21.46 -4.78 -7.87
N VAL A 390 -22.67 -4.27 -7.65
CA VAL A 390 -22.92 -2.87 -7.31
C VAL A 390 -22.99 -2.67 -5.78
N LEU A 391 -22.15 -1.80 -5.22
CA LEU A 391 -22.21 -1.43 -3.79
C LEU A 391 -23.06 -0.17 -3.55
N GLU A 392 -24.06 -0.28 -2.68
CA GLU A 392 -24.78 0.86 -2.10
C GLU A 392 -24.52 0.90 -0.57
N PRO A 393 -23.50 1.65 -0.09
CA PRO A 393 -22.97 1.49 1.28
C PRO A 393 -23.80 2.19 2.38
N SER A 394 -24.84 2.91 2.00
CA SER A 394 -25.83 3.57 2.86
C SER A 394 -27.15 3.67 2.09
N CYS A 395 -27.80 2.51 1.90
CA CYS A 395 -28.86 2.36 0.90
C CYS A 395 -30.24 2.93 1.30
N GLY A 396 -30.45 3.26 2.59
CA GLY A 396 -31.78 3.52 3.10
C GLY A 396 -32.68 2.31 2.80
N ILE A 397 -33.93 2.56 2.35
CA ILE A 397 -34.81 1.48 1.91
C ILE A 397 -34.39 0.83 0.58
N GLY A 398 -33.35 1.33 -0.10
CA GLY A 398 -32.89 0.86 -1.42
C GLY A 398 -33.46 1.66 -2.59
N ASN A 399 -33.51 2.99 -2.52
CA ASN A 399 -34.07 3.80 -3.62
C ASN A 399 -33.24 3.68 -4.91
N PHE A 400 -31.91 3.51 -4.84
CA PHE A 400 -31.12 3.19 -6.03
C PHE A 400 -31.47 1.80 -6.57
N MET A 401 -31.70 0.81 -5.72
CA MET A 401 -32.12 -0.54 -6.14
C MET A 401 -33.49 -0.54 -6.85
N GLY A 402 -34.42 0.32 -6.43
CA GLY A 402 -35.75 0.45 -7.04
C GLY A 402 -35.80 1.24 -8.36
N LEU A 403 -34.76 2.03 -8.63
CA LEU A 403 -34.62 2.90 -9.80
C LEU A 403 -33.44 2.52 -10.70
N ILE A 404 -32.78 1.39 -10.42
CA ILE A 404 -31.90 0.74 -11.38
C ILE A 404 -32.70 0.55 -12.68
N PRO A 405 -32.14 0.86 -13.86
CA PRO A 405 -32.90 0.77 -15.09
C PRO A 405 -33.20 -0.69 -15.48
N GLU A 406 -33.92 -0.88 -16.58
CA GLU A 406 -34.06 -2.21 -17.20
C GLU A 406 -32.68 -2.66 -17.74
N SER A 407 -31.89 -1.71 -18.25
CA SER A 407 -30.53 -1.87 -18.79
C SER A 407 -29.45 -2.25 -17.77
N MET A 408 -29.80 -2.45 -16.51
CA MET A 408 -28.89 -2.90 -15.45
C MET A 408 -29.54 -3.99 -14.59
N SER A 409 -30.56 -4.67 -15.12
CA SER A 409 -31.52 -5.45 -14.31
C SER A 409 -30.95 -6.70 -13.64
N GLU A 410 -29.89 -7.31 -14.20
CA GLU A 410 -29.21 -8.48 -13.63
C GLU A 410 -28.09 -8.11 -12.63
N SER A 411 -27.73 -6.81 -12.51
CA SER A 411 -26.70 -6.32 -11.58
C SER A 411 -26.86 -6.87 -10.15
N LYS A 412 -25.83 -7.51 -9.62
CA LYS A 412 -25.82 -7.98 -8.23
C LYS A 412 -25.59 -6.83 -7.26
N ILE A 413 -26.68 -6.29 -6.70
CA ILE A 413 -26.61 -5.17 -5.75
C ILE A 413 -26.39 -5.66 -4.31
N TYR A 414 -25.44 -5.02 -3.63
CA TYR A 414 -25.09 -5.22 -2.24
C TYR A 414 -25.37 -3.93 -1.46
N GLY A 415 -26.39 -3.97 -0.59
CA GLY A 415 -26.73 -2.85 0.29
C GLY A 415 -26.02 -2.94 1.63
N VAL A 416 -25.71 -1.79 2.21
CA VAL A 416 -25.38 -1.65 3.63
C VAL A 416 -26.27 -0.53 4.19
N GLU A 417 -26.91 -0.76 5.33
CA GLU A 417 -27.72 0.24 6.03
C GLU A 417 -27.56 0.10 7.56
N LEU A 418 -27.43 1.23 8.25
CA LEU A 418 -27.23 1.29 9.69
C LEU A 418 -28.56 1.25 10.47
N ASP A 419 -29.62 1.88 9.97
CA ASP A 419 -30.91 1.86 10.67
C ASP A 419 -31.64 0.52 10.50
N SER A 420 -31.98 -0.09 11.64
CA SER A 420 -32.55 -1.45 11.70
C SER A 420 -33.88 -1.59 10.98
N ILE A 421 -34.78 -0.60 11.06
CA ILE A 421 -36.08 -0.68 10.37
C ILE A 421 -35.87 -0.48 8.87
N THR A 422 -35.12 0.56 8.53
CA THR A 422 -34.87 0.99 7.14
C THR A 422 -34.20 -0.13 6.33
N GLY A 423 -33.16 -0.79 6.87
CA GLY A 423 -32.50 -1.92 6.23
C GLY A 423 -33.36 -3.20 6.15
N ARG A 424 -34.24 -3.46 7.12
CA ARG A 424 -35.19 -4.60 7.06
C ARG A 424 -36.34 -4.36 6.08
N ILE A 425 -36.78 -3.11 5.91
CA ILE A 425 -37.67 -2.71 4.81
C ILE A 425 -36.98 -2.94 3.47
N ALA A 426 -35.71 -2.53 3.31
CA ALA A 426 -34.94 -2.77 2.10
C ALA A 426 -34.83 -4.26 1.75
N GLN A 427 -34.58 -5.13 2.74
CA GLN A 427 -34.57 -6.59 2.57
C GLN A 427 -35.92 -7.18 2.08
N GLN A 428 -37.05 -6.59 2.45
CA GLN A 428 -38.39 -7.01 1.99
C GLN A 428 -38.77 -6.43 0.61
N LEU A 429 -38.20 -5.28 0.23
CA LEU A 429 -38.34 -4.67 -1.08
C LEU A 429 -37.44 -5.34 -2.14
N TYR A 430 -36.20 -5.65 -1.78
CA TYR A 430 -35.16 -6.13 -2.71
C TYR A 430 -34.74 -7.55 -2.35
N GLN A 431 -35.70 -8.46 -2.43
CA GLN A 431 -35.63 -9.83 -1.90
C GLN A 431 -34.54 -10.69 -2.56
N ARG A 432 -34.04 -10.33 -3.75
CA ARG A 432 -32.93 -11.00 -4.45
C ARG A 432 -31.54 -10.46 -4.05
N ASN A 433 -31.49 -9.29 -3.42
CA ASN A 433 -30.25 -8.55 -3.16
C ASN A 433 -29.63 -8.89 -1.80
N SER A 434 -28.34 -8.63 -1.62
CA SER A 434 -27.63 -8.87 -0.36
C SER A 434 -27.56 -7.59 0.47
N ILE A 435 -28.37 -7.44 1.52
CA ILE A 435 -28.48 -6.19 2.28
C ILE A 435 -28.06 -6.39 3.74
N ALA A 436 -26.90 -5.81 4.10
CA ALA A 436 -26.33 -5.87 5.44
C ALA A 436 -26.89 -4.78 6.35
N VAL A 437 -27.67 -5.16 7.36
CA VAL A 437 -28.26 -4.23 8.35
C VAL A 437 -27.28 -3.99 9.50
N GLN A 438 -26.20 -3.23 9.22
CA GLN A 438 -25.15 -2.84 10.16
C GLN A 438 -24.35 -1.63 9.63
N GLY A 439 -23.60 -0.93 10.50
CA GLY A 439 -22.78 0.22 10.09
C GLY A 439 -21.61 -0.15 9.17
N PHE A 440 -21.34 0.67 8.15
CA PHE A 440 -20.31 0.42 7.12
C PHE A 440 -18.87 0.36 7.68
N GLU A 441 -18.60 0.90 8.87
CA GLU A 441 -17.37 0.69 9.64
C GLU A 441 -17.24 -0.72 10.23
N SER A 442 -18.37 -1.37 10.54
CA SER A 442 -18.41 -2.75 11.03
C SER A 442 -18.51 -3.81 9.93
N THR A 443 -19.02 -3.45 8.75
CA THR A 443 -19.15 -4.36 7.61
C THR A 443 -17.77 -4.78 7.07
N ASP A 444 -17.50 -6.08 7.12
CA ASP A 444 -16.38 -6.71 6.44
C ASP A 444 -16.83 -7.08 5.03
N LEU A 445 -16.29 -6.39 4.02
CA LEU A 445 -16.48 -6.67 2.61
C LEU A 445 -15.10 -6.94 2.00
N PRO A 446 -14.96 -7.85 1.01
CA PRO A 446 -13.71 -8.00 0.28
C PRO A 446 -13.25 -6.68 -0.38
N ASP A 447 -11.94 -6.46 -0.43
CA ASP A 447 -11.33 -5.38 -1.23
C ASP A 447 -11.30 -5.80 -2.71
N SER A 448 -11.42 -4.84 -3.64
CA SER A 448 -11.50 -5.08 -5.10
C SER A 448 -12.51 -6.16 -5.50
N PHE A 449 -13.78 -5.96 -5.15
CA PHE A 449 -14.90 -6.88 -5.42
C PHE A 449 -16.13 -6.20 -6.05
N PHE A 450 -16.23 -4.88 -5.97
CA PHE A 450 -17.35 -4.15 -6.57
C PHE A 450 -16.91 -3.46 -7.85
N ASP A 451 -17.82 -3.42 -8.79
CA ASP A 451 -17.61 -2.98 -10.16
C ASP A 451 -18.04 -1.52 -10.29
N ALA A 452 -19.26 -1.22 -9.80
CA ALA A 452 -19.69 0.13 -9.47
C ALA A 452 -20.03 0.29 -7.97
N ALA A 453 -19.94 1.51 -7.48
CA ALA A 453 -20.55 1.92 -6.21
C ALA A 453 -21.38 3.20 -6.39
N VAL A 454 -22.64 3.13 -5.98
CA VAL A 454 -23.62 4.22 -6.08
C VAL A 454 -24.16 4.58 -4.70
N GLY A 455 -24.78 5.76 -4.58
CA GLY A 455 -25.56 6.10 -3.39
C GLY A 455 -25.47 7.57 -2.99
N ASN A 456 -26.08 7.85 -1.84
CA ASN A 456 -25.99 9.12 -1.15
C ASN A 456 -25.29 8.88 0.19
N VAL A 457 -24.07 9.41 0.36
CA VAL A 457 -23.32 9.19 1.60
C VAL A 457 -23.88 10.10 2.69
N PRO A 458 -23.95 9.68 3.96
CA PRO A 458 -24.46 10.53 5.04
C PRO A 458 -23.63 11.82 5.18
N PHE A 459 -24.30 12.97 5.34
CA PHE A 459 -23.63 14.27 5.50
C PHE A 459 -23.43 14.59 6.98
N GLY A 460 -22.24 15.08 7.37
CA GLY A 460 -22.05 15.66 8.70
C GLY A 460 -20.59 15.85 9.15
N ASP A 461 -20.40 16.67 10.18
CA ASP A 461 -19.08 16.97 10.75
C ASP A 461 -18.64 15.99 11.87
N PHE A 462 -19.20 14.78 11.88
CA PHE A 462 -18.84 13.71 12.81
C PHE A 462 -17.97 12.63 12.13
N LYS A 463 -17.53 11.64 12.91
CA LYS A 463 -16.56 10.62 12.51
C LYS A 463 -16.95 9.25 13.07
N VAL A 464 -16.68 8.21 12.30
CA VAL A 464 -16.67 6.81 12.75
C VAL A 464 -15.23 6.35 13.01
N SER A 465 -15.05 5.28 13.80
CA SER A 465 -13.74 4.68 14.02
C SER A 465 -13.59 3.41 13.21
N ASP A 466 -12.65 3.42 12.27
CA ASP A 466 -12.17 2.26 11.54
C ASP A 466 -10.64 2.36 11.50
N LYS A 467 -9.97 1.41 12.15
CA LYS A 467 -8.52 1.41 12.38
C LYS A 467 -7.69 1.49 11.09
N ARG A 468 -8.26 1.11 9.94
CA ARG A 468 -7.62 1.24 8.62
C ARG A 468 -7.51 2.70 8.17
N TYR A 469 -8.48 3.53 8.56
CA TYR A 469 -8.65 4.91 8.09
C TYR A 469 -8.49 5.99 9.18
N ASP A 470 -8.58 5.64 10.48
CA ASP A 470 -8.50 6.55 11.64
C ASP A 470 -7.35 7.58 11.51
N LYS A 471 -6.19 7.15 11.01
CA LYS A 471 -4.98 8.00 10.82
C LYS A 471 -5.20 9.22 9.92
N ASN A 472 -6.19 9.19 9.03
CA ASN A 472 -6.51 10.26 8.09
C ASN A 472 -7.51 11.29 8.68
N ASN A 473 -8.13 10.98 9.82
CA ASN A 473 -9.00 11.89 10.59
C ASN A 473 -10.22 12.44 9.79
N PHE A 474 -10.72 11.64 8.84
CA PHE A 474 -11.84 11.93 7.93
C PHE A 474 -13.14 12.31 8.64
N LEU A 475 -13.98 13.13 7.98
CA LEU A 475 -15.41 13.26 8.30
C LEU A 475 -16.19 12.08 7.72
N ILE A 476 -17.45 11.91 8.12
CA ILE A 476 -18.26 10.73 7.71
C ILE A 476 -18.34 10.58 6.18
N HIS A 477 -18.66 11.65 5.43
CA HIS A 477 -18.70 11.63 3.96
C HIS A 477 -17.34 11.32 3.32
N ASP A 478 -16.25 11.89 3.85
CA ASP A 478 -14.88 11.61 3.40
C ASP A 478 -14.51 10.13 3.57
N TYR A 479 -14.92 9.55 4.71
CA TYR A 479 -14.66 8.17 5.07
C TYR A 479 -15.39 7.19 4.15
N PHE A 480 -16.62 7.50 3.72
CA PHE A 480 -17.35 6.67 2.75
C PHE A 480 -16.60 6.58 1.42
N PHE A 481 -16.13 7.69 0.85
CA PHE A 481 -15.22 7.65 -0.32
C PHE A 481 -13.96 6.83 -0.03
N ALA A 482 -13.32 7.07 1.11
CA ALA A 482 -12.03 6.45 1.44
C ALA A 482 -12.10 4.92 1.65
N LYS A 483 -13.22 4.40 2.16
CA LYS A 483 -13.46 2.95 2.30
C LYS A 483 -13.97 2.33 1.00
N THR A 484 -14.92 2.96 0.30
CA THR A 484 -15.43 2.43 -0.97
C THR A 484 -14.33 2.32 -2.04
N LEU A 485 -13.40 3.27 -2.11
CA LEU A 485 -12.23 3.17 -3.01
C LEU A 485 -11.28 2.00 -2.68
N ASP A 486 -11.37 1.38 -1.50
CA ASP A 486 -10.68 0.12 -1.23
C ASP A 486 -11.53 -1.11 -1.64
N LYS A 487 -12.88 -0.98 -1.73
CA LYS A 487 -13.82 -2.06 -2.05
C LYS A 487 -14.13 -2.23 -3.53
N VAL A 488 -14.25 -1.14 -4.29
CA VAL A 488 -14.37 -1.16 -5.76
C VAL A 488 -13.07 -1.70 -6.38
N ARG A 489 -13.09 -2.41 -7.51
CA ARG A 489 -11.88 -2.90 -8.22
C ARG A 489 -11.20 -1.77 -9.02
N PRO A 490 -9.91 -1.90 -9.41
CA PRO A 490 -9.31 -1.00 -10.40
C PRO A 490 -10.22 -0.83 -11.63
N GLY A 491 -10.23 0.37 -12.21
CA GLY A 491 -11.14 0.75 -13.28
C GLY A 491 -12.56 1.08 -12.82
N GLY A 492 -13.12 0.35 -11.84
CA GLY A 492 -14.49 0.53 -11.37
C GLY A 492 -14.84 1.93 -10.86
N ILE A 493 -16.12 2.28 -10.91
CA ILE A 493 -16.63 3.64 -10.64
C ILE A 493 -17.20 3.82 -9.23
N VAL A 494 -16.98 4.99 -8.65
CA VAL A 494 -17.73 5.51 -7.50
C VAL A 494 -18.52 6.75 -7.94
N ALA A 495 -19.85 6.65 -7.93
CA ALA A 495 -20.79 7.71 -8.30
C ALA A 495 -21.64 8.10 -7.08
N PHE A 496 -21.10 8.99 -6.24
CA PHE A 496 -21.66 9.32 -4.92
C PHE A 496 -22.16 10.76 -4.83
N ILE A 497 -23.36 10.92 -4.26
CA ILE A 497 -23.87 12.19 -3.78
C ILE A 497 -23.25 12.48 -2.41
N THR A 498 -22.74 13.70 -2.22
CA THR A 498 -22.08 14.19 -1.01
C THR A 498 -22.47 15.64 -0.74
N SER A 499 -22.34 16.12 0.50
CA SER A 499 -22.35 17.56 0.77
C SER A 499 -21.25 18.27 -0.02
N HIS A 500 -21.51 19.52 -0.44
CA HIS A 500 -20.53 20.34 -1.17
C HIS A 500 -19.22 20.56 -0.39
N GLY A 501 -19.26 20.39 0.94
CA GLY A 501 -18.10 20.45 1.82
C GLY A 501 -16.96 19.52 1.41
N THR A 502 -17.22 18.38 0.76
CA THR A 502 -16.16 17.50 0.22
C THR A 502 -15.27 18.25 -0.79
N MET A 503 -15.90 18.96 -1.74
CA MET A 503 -15.20 19.73 -2.76
C MET A 503 -14.72 21.09 -2.24
N ASP A 504 -15.51 21.79 -1.42
CA ASP A 504 -15.26 23.18 -1.04
C ASP A 504 -14.44 23.37 0.25
N LYS A 505 -14.15 22.33 1.05
CA LYS A 505 -13.40 22.53 2.31
C LYS A 505 -12.00 23.10 2.11
N GLU A 506 -11.60 24.02 2.98
CA GLU A 506 -10.29 24.72 2.96
C GLU A 506 -9.10 23.75 2.95
N ASN A 507 -9.22 22.61 3.65
CA ASN A 507 -8.15 21.63 3.77
C ASN A 507 -8.19 20.61 2.60
N PRO A 508 -7.20 20.61 1.69
CA PRO A 508 -7.19 19.74 0.52
C PRO A 508 -6.94 18.24 0.82
N ALA A 509 -6.66 17.85 2.07
CA ALA A 509 -6.17 16.51 2.40
C ALA A 509 -7.05 15.34 1.89
N VAL A 510 -8.39 15.46 1.96
CA VAL A 510 -9.28 14.41 1.40
C VAL A 510 -9.25 14.41 -0.13
N ARG A 511 -9.27 15.59 -0.77
CA ARG A 511 -9.21 15.69 -2.23
C ARG A 511 -7.90 15.13 -2.76
N LYS A 512 -6.77 15.39 -2.08
CA LYS A 512 -5.50 14.71 -2.40
C LYS A 512 -5.59 13.20 -2.16
N TYR A 513 -6.16 12.72 -1.05
CA TYR A 513 -6.31 11.28 -0.78
C TYR A 513 -7.11 10.56 -1.89
N ILE A 514 -8.19 11.18 -2.37
CA ILE A 514 -8.99 10.70 -3.50
C ILE A 514 -8.17 10.81 -4.80
N ALA A 515 -7.60 11.98 -5.12
CA ALA A 515 -6.80 12.20 -6.33
C ALA A 515 -5.57 11.29 -6.45
N GLN A 516 -5.06 10.73 -5.36
CA GLN A 516 -4.00 9.71 -5.36
C GLN A 516 -4.49 8.29 -5.74
N ARG A 517 -5.79 8.01 -5.61
CA ARG A 517 -6.44 6.68 -5.77
C ARG A 517 -7.38 6.58 -6.96
N ALA A 518 -7.93 7.71 -7.37
CA ALA A 518 -8.95 7.80 -8.39
C ALA A 518 -8.78 9.07 -9.23
N ASP A 519 -9.23 8.99 -10.48
CA ASP A 519 -9.43 10.12 -11.36
C ASP A 519 -10.83 10.70 -11.17
N LEU A 520 -10.95 12.03 -11.22
CA LEU A 520 -12.23 12.72 -11.20
C LEU A 520 -12.74 12.84 -12.63
N LEU A 521 -13.69 11.97 -13.00
CA LEU A 521 -14.36 11.97 -14.30
C LEU A 521 -15.25 13.20 -14.47
N GLY A 522 -15.84 13.64 -13.36
CA GLY A 522 -16.55 14.90 -13.25
C GLY A 522 -17.25 15.04 -11.90
N ALA A 523 -17.76 16.24 -11.61
CA ALA A 523 -18.63 16.48 -10.48
C ALA A 523 -19.79 17.39 -10.89
N ILE A 524 -21.02 17.10 -10.46
CA ILE A 524 -22.19 17.96 -10.71
C ILE A 524 -22.60 18.65 -9.41
N ARG A 525 -22.72 19.99 -9.41
CA ARG A 525 -23.23 20.75 -8.27
C ARG A 525 -24.73 20.99 -8.39
N LEU A 526 -25.47 20.57 -7.37
CA LEU A 526 -26.93 20.58 -7.33
C LEU A 526 -27.50 21.83 -6.62
N PRO A 527 -28.67 22.35 -7.06
CA PRO A 527 -29.43 23.35 -6.32
C PRO A 527 -29.66 22.98 -4.86
N ASN A 528 -29.64 23.98 -3.98
CA ASN A 528 -29.88 23.77 -2.56
C ASN A 528 -31.27 23.20 -2.27
N ASN A 529 -32.27 23.48 -3.12
CA ASN A 529 -33.63 22.97 -2.97
C ASN A 529 -33.84 21.55 -3.54
N THR A 530 -32.84 20.88 -4.11
CA THR A 530 -33.01 19.54 -4.71
C THR A 530 -33.60 18.50 -3.75
N PHE A 531 -33.28 18.58 -2.46
CA PHE A 531 -33.77 17.67 -1.42
C PHE A 531 -34.96 18.24 -0.63
N LYS A 532 -35.50 19.41 -1.02
CA LYS A 532 -36.49 20.13 -0.23
C LYS A 532 -37.82 19.39 -0.10
N ASP A 533 -38.35 18.86 -1.19
CA ASP A 533 -39.72 18.32 -1.20
C ASP A 533 -39.80 16.88 -0.66
N ALA A 534 -38.72 16.09 -0.80
CA ALA A 534 -38.62 14.73 -0.26
C ALA A 534 -38.08 14.68 1.20
N ALA A 535 -37.22 15.63 1.59
CA ALA A 535 -36.47 15.59 2.84
C ALA A 535 -36.58 16.84 3.72
N GLY A 536 -37.11 17.96 3.21
CA GLY A 536 -37.34 19.19 4.00
C GLY A 536 -36.12 20.10 4.19
N THR A 537 -34.98 19.80 3.56
CA THR A 537 -33.71 20.51 3.74
C THR A 537 -33.32 21.34 2.52
N GLU A 538 -32.80 22.55 2.75
CA GLU A 538 -32.17 23.39 1.71
C GLU A 538 -30.63 23.35 1.89
N VAL A 539 -29.94 22.49 1.14
CA VAL A 539 -28.48 22.25 1.25
C VAL A 539 -27.88 22.00 -0.13
N THR A 540 -26.81 22.72 -0.50
CA THR A 540 -26.05 22.45 -1.74
C THR A 540 -25.23 21.16 -1.60
N ALA A 541 -25.38 20.27 -2.58
CA ALA A 541 -24.73 18.97 -2.64
C ALA A 541 -24.04 18.80 -3.99
N ASP A 542 -23.00 17.98 -4.01
CA ASP A 542 -22.26 17.61 -5.22
C ASP A 542 -22.42 16.11 -5.48
N ILE A 543 -22.53 15.71 -6.74
CA ILE A 543 -22.37 14.33 -7.17
C ILE A 543 -20.95 14.18 -7.72
N LEU A 544 -20.14 13.29 -7.16
CA LEU A 544 -18.78 13.03 -7.64
C LEU A 544 -18.76 11.70 -8.41
N PHE A 545 -18.20 11.73 -9.61
CA PHE A 545 -17.93 10.56 -10.43
C PHE A 545 -16.43 10.32 -10.46
N LEU A 546 -16.00 9.21 -9.85
CA LEU A 546 -14.61 8.86 -9.65
C LEU A 546 -14.32 7.49 -10.28
N GLN A 547 -13.20 7.37 -10.98
CA GLN A 547 -12.70 6.09 -11.49
C GLN A 547 -11.50 5.63 -10.68
N LYS A 548 -11.53 4.42 -10.11
CA LYS A 548 -10.42 3.88 -9.32
C LYS A 548 -9.22 3.50 -10.19
N ARG A 549 -8.00 3.80 -9.75
CA ARG A 549 -6.76 3.40 -10.43
C ARG A 549 -6.24 2.02 -9.99
N ASP A 550 -5.43 1.44 -10.87
CA ASP A 550 -4.53 0.30 -10.63
C ASP A 550 -3.64 0.50 -9.39
N ARG A 551 -3.08 1.71 -9.23
CA ARG A 551 -2.07 2.00 -8.21
C ARG A 551 -2.18 3.41 -7.64
N LEU A 552 -1.54 3.59 -6.48
CA LEU A 552 -1.37 4.90 -5.86
C LEU A 552 -0.38 5.75 -6.65
N VAL A 553 -0.78 6.96 -7.03
CA VAL A 553 0.07 7.94 -7.72
C VAL A 553 0.09 9.24 -6.91
N ASP A 554 1.27 9.78 -6.58
CA ASP A 554 1.35 11.04 -5.82
C ASP A 554 1.20 12.26 -6.74
N ILE A 555 -0.05 12.68 -6.96
CA ILE A 555 -0.41 13.86 -7.75
C ILE A 555 -1.24 14.87 -6.93
N GLU A 556 -1.21 16.13 -7.39
CA GLU A 556 -2.09 17.22 -6.94
C GLU A 556 -2.61 17.96 -8.19
N PRO A 557 -3.68 17.47 -8.85
CA PRO A 557 -4.35 18.17 -9.94
C PRO A 557 -5.15 19.38 -9.42
N ASP A 558 -5.43 20.36 -10.28
CA ASP A 558 -5.95 21.68 -9.86
C ASP A 558 -7.25 21.62 -9.02
N TRP A 559 -8.14 20.65 -9.26
CA TRP A 559 -9.36 20.43 -8.46
C TRP A 559 -9.12 20.05 -6.98
N VAL A 560 -7.89 19.69 -6.61
CA VAL A 560 -7.51 19.53 -5.19
C VAL A 560 -7.57 20.88 -4.45
N HIS A 561 -7.49 22.00 -5.16
CA HIS A 561 -7.46 23.35 -4.59
C HIS A 561 -8.81 24.09 -4.72
N LEU A 562 -8.91 25.22 -4.03
CA LEU A 562 -10.06 26.14 -4.12
C LEU A 562 -9.67 27.38 -4.93
N GLY A 563 -10.59 27.84 -5.77
CA GLY A 563 -10.48 29.10 -6.49
C GLY A 563 -11.42 30.16 -5.91
N THR A 564 -11.65 31.23 -6.66
CA THR A 564 -12.72 32.20 -6.38
C THR A 564 -13.26 32.71 -7.72
N ASP A 565 -14.58 32.73 -7.87
CA ASP A 565 -15.26 33.10 -9.12
C ASP A 565 -15.24 34.61 -9.40
N GLU A 566 -15.84 35.03 -10.51
CA GLU A 566 -15.95 36.45 -10.89
C GLU A 566 -16.84 37.29 -9.95
N ASN A 567 -17.68 36.65 -9.13
CA ASN A 567 -18.55 37.28 -8.14
C ASN A 567 -17.90 37.40 -6.75
N GLY A 568 -16.75 36.76 -6.52
CA GLY A 568 -16.05 36.74 -5.24
C GLY A 568 -16.46 35.58 -4.31
N ILE A 569 -17.10 34.53 -4.86
CA ILE A 569 -17.48 33.30 -4.16
C ILE A 569 -16.32 32.29 -4.25
N THR A 570 -15.78 31.89 -3.10
CA THR A 570 -14.77 30.82 -3.00
C THR A 570 -15.45 29.45 -3.08
N MET A 571 -14.98 28.58 -3.96
CA MET A 571 -15.46 27.20 -4.16
C MET A 571 -14.34 26.34 -4.76
N ASN A 572 -14.58 25.04 -4.96
CA ASN A 572 -13.61 24.17 -5.63
C ASN A 572 -13.23 24.67 -7.03
N GLN A 573 -11.95 24.57 -7.38
CA GLN A 573 -11.43 25.02 -8.68
C GLN A 573 -12.12 24.33 -9.88
N TYR A 574 -12.53 23.06 -9.74
CA TYR A 574 -13.26 22.33 -10.79
C TYR A 574 -14.54 23.04 -11.25
N PHE A 575 -15.35 23.57 -10.32
CA PHE A 575 -16.62 24.25 -10.66
C PHE A 575 -16.43 25.67 -11.22
N ILE A 576 -15.23 26.24 -11.05
CA ILE A 576 -14.86 27.53 -11.65
C ILE A 576 -14.39 27.33 -13.09
N ASP A 577 -13.67 26.22 -13.35
CA ASP A 577 -13.19 25.88 -14.70
C ASP A 577 -14.28 25.21 -15.56
N ASN A 578 -15.27 24.56 -14.95
CA ASN A 578 -16.40 23.88 -15.59
C ASN A 578 -17.74 24.43 -15.05
N PRO A 579 -18.12 25.68 -15.36
CA PRO A 579 -19.31 26.33 -14.79
C PRO A 579 -20.63 25.71 -15.27
N ASP A 580 -20.62 25.00 -16.40
CA ASP A 580 -21.69 24.18 -16.95
C ASP A 580 -21.96 22.89 -16.14
N MET A 581 -21.09 22.56 -15.19
CA MET A 581 -21.31 21.50 -14.20
C MET A 581 -22.02 21.99 -12.92
N VAL A 582 -22.42 23.27 -12.88
CA VAL A 582 -23.22 23.85 -11.79
C VAL A 582 -24.65 24.03 -12.29
N VAL A 583 -25.60 23.26 -11.76
CA VAL A 583 -27.00 23.21 -12.23
C VAL A 583 -27.83 24.34 -11.61
N GLY A 584 -27.30 25.58 -11.65
CA GLY A 584 -27.92 26.77 -11.06
C GLY A 584 -26.94 27.92 -10.82
N GLU A 585 -27.41 29.04 -10.28
CA GLU A 585 -26.59 30.21 -10.00
C GLU A 585 -26.01 30.17 -8.58
N MET A 586 -24.68 30.23 -8.44
CA MET A 586 -24.03 30.37 -7.14
C MET A 586 -24.28 31.75 -6.54
N ARG A 587 -24.88 31.80 -5.35
CA ARG A 587 -25.19 33.05 -4.63
C ARG A 587 -24.81 32.95 -3.16
N MET A 588 -24.44 34.08 -2.57
CA MET A 588 -24.31 34.21 -1.10
C MET A 588 -25.70 34.43 -0.48
N ILE A 589 -26.18 33.45 0.28
CA ILE A 589 -27.45 33.51 1.01
C ILE A 589 -27.22 33.66 2.53
N SER A 590 -28.27 34.00 3.27
CA SER A 590 -28.20 34.13 4.73
C SER A 590 -28.60 32.82 5.41
N GLY A 591 -27.60 31.99 5.71
CA GLY A 591 -27.75 30.75 6.44
C GLY A 591 -27.92 30.89 7.95
N GLN A 592 -28.02 29.75 8.62
CA GLN A 592 -28.17 29.66 10.08
C GLN A 592 -26.93 30.12 10.88
N PHE A 593 -25.73 30.14 10.26
CA PHE A 593 -24.47 30.54 10.91
C PHE A 593 -23.83 31.81 10.35
N GLY A 594 -24.36 32.40 9.27
CA GLY A 594 -23.78 33.58 8.62
C GLY A 594 -24.23 33.74 7.17
N LEU A 595 -23.37 34.34 6.35
CA LEU A 595 -23.49 34.23 4.89
C LEU A 595 -22.85 32.91 4.45
N GLU A 596 -23.54 32.17 3.60
CA GLU A 596 -23.08 30.90 3.03
C GLU A 596 -23.29 30.88 1.52
N ALA A 597 -22.41 30.20 0.79
CA ALA A 597 -22.53 30.04 -0.65
C ALA A 597 -23.46 28.87 -0.97
N ALA A 598 -24.48 29.12 -1.79
CA ALA A 598 -25.45 28.12 -2.21
C ALA A 598 -25.68 28.20 -3.73
N CYS A 599 -25.84 27.03 -4.36
CA CYS A 599 -26.37 26.93 -5.71
C CYS A 599 -27.89 27.13 -5.67
N ILE A 600 -28.41 28.08 -6.43
CA ILE A 600 -29.85 28.39 -6.51
C ILE A 600 -30.35 27.99 -7.90
N ALA A 601 -31.42 27.18 -7.97
CA ALA A 601 -32.01 26.76 -9.24
C ALA A 601 -32.41 27.97 -10.12
N TYR A 602 -32.24 27.82 -11.44
CA TYR A 602 -32.74 28.78 -12.43
C TYR A 602 -34.27 28.83 -12.44
N GLU A 603 -34.86 29.99 -12.76
CA GLU A 603 -36.33 30.16 -12.79
C GLU A 603 -36.99 29.52 -14.03
N ASP A 604 -36.20 29.23 -15.07
CA ASP A 604 -36.64 28.85 -16.41
C ASP A 604 -36.01 27.55 -16.97
N GLN A 605 -35.26 26.79 -16.15
CA GLN A 605 -34.74 25.45 -16.48
C GLN A 605 -35.15 24.44 -15.39
N SER A 606 -35.58 23.23 -15.76
CA SER A 606 -35.86 22.18 -14.78
C SER A 606 -34.58 21.44 -14.35
N LEU A 607 -34.58 20.87 -13.14
CA LEU A 607 -33.47 20.04 -12.65
C LEU A 607 -33.17 18.88 -13.62
N ALA A 608 -34.19 18.28 -14.24
CA ALA A 608 -34.00 17.21 -15.21
C ALA A 608 -33.27 17.67 -16.49
N GLU A 609 -33.48 18.90 -16.95
CA GLU A 609 -32.79 19.45 -18.13
C GLU A 609 -31.33 19.75 -17.81
N GLY A 610 -31.06 20.51 -16.74
CA GLY A 610 -29.68 20.86 -16.36
C GLY A 610 -28.83 19.66 -15.92
N MET A 611 -29.43 18.66 -15.26
CA MET A 611 -28.75 17.38 -15.00
C MET A 611 -28.38 16.65 -16.30
N ASN A 612 -29.28 16.60 -17.28
CA ASN A 612 -29.00 15.94 -18.56
C ASN A 612 -27.91 16.66 -19.36
N GLU A 613 -27.83 17.99 -19.27
CA GLU A 613 -26.76 18.80 -19.87
C GLU A 613 -25.41 18.50 -19.22
N ALA A 614 -25.29 18.64 -17.89
CA ALA A 614 -24.05 18.37 -17.15
C ALA A 614 -23.54 16.93 -17.34
N ILE A 615 -24.43 15.94 -17.45
CA ILE A 615 -24.06 14.54 -17.70
C ILE A 615 -23.39 14.34 -19.06
N GLN A 616 -23.61 15.18 -20.07
CA GLN A 616 -22.89 15.05 -21.36
C GLN A 616 -21.41 15.38 -21.26
N ASN A 617 -20.99 16.12 -20.23
CA ASN A 617 -19.61 16.55 -20.01
C ASN A 617 -18.83 15.60 -19.07
N ILE A 618 -19.48 14.62 -18.46
CA ILE A 618 -18.77 13.60 -17.67
C ILE A 618 -18.22 12.58 -18.66
N HIS A 619 -16.90 12.38 -18.63
CA HIS A 619 -16.21 11.44 -19.51
C HIS A 619 -15.44 10.45 -18.66
N GLY A 620 -15.89 9.20 -18.70
CA GLY A 620 -15.20 8.08 -18.07
C GLY A 620 -15.39 6.82 -18.89
N GLN A 621 -14.41 5.94 -18.80
CA GLN A 621 -14.42 4.61 -19.38
C GLN A 621 -13.94 3.63 -18.33
N ILE A 622 -14.89 3.18 -17.54
CA ILE A 622 -14.97 1.75 -17.27
C ILE A 622 -15.08 1.05 -18.66
N ALA A 623 -14.51 -0.13 -18.94
CA ALA A 623 -14.60 -0.84 -20.25
C ALA A 623 -14.35 -2.38 -20.20
N GLU A 624 -15.27 -3.41 -20.37
CA GLU A 624 -16.11 -4.20 -19.35
C GLU A 624 -15.63 -5.56 -18.68
N TYR A 625 -15.86 -6.82 -19.12
CA TYR A 625 -15.35 -7.98 -18.30
C TYR A 625 -14.85 -9.30 -18.97
N GLU A 626 -14.44 -9.34 -20.26
CA GLU A 626 -13.48 -10.37 -20.75
C GLU A 626 -13.93 -11.23 -21.94
N PHE A 627 -13.23 -12.31 -22.38
CA PHE A 627 -11.83 -12.75 -22.18
C PHE A 627 -10.99 -12.58 -23.47
N ASP A 628 -9.68 -12.89 -23.45
CA ASP A 628 -8.83 -13.08 -24.65
C ASP A 628 -9.02 -14.50 -25.32
N ASP A 629 -10.29 -14.89 -25.50
CA ASP A 629 -10.96 -16.10 -26.03
C ASP A 629 -10.74 -16.68 -27.47
N LEU A 630 -9.53 -16.91 -27.99
CA LEU A 630 -9.38 -17.79 -29.19
C LEU A 630 -10.16 -19.14 -29.01
N VAL A 631 -10.65 -19.79 -30.08
CA VAL A 631 -11.68 -20.89 -30.10
C VAL A 631 -11.64 -21.93 -28.95
N ASP A 632 -12.77 -22.49 -28.48
CA ASP A 632 -13.96 -22.90 -29.28
C ASP A 632 -15.31 -23.01 -28.52
N GLY A 633 -16.14 -21.96 -28.58
CA GLY A 633 -17.61 -22.08 -28.67
C GLY A 633 -18.39 -22.81 -27.55
N GLY A 634 -18.08 -22.57 -26.27
CA GLY A 634 -18.79 -23.17 -25.13
C GLY A 634 -19.23 -22.15 -24.08
N GLU A 635 -20.55 -22.04 -23.87
CA GLU A 635 -21.20 -21.27 -22.79
C GLU A 635 -20.36 -21.22 -21.50
N ASP A 636 -20.04 -20.02 -21.02
CA ASP A 636 -19.27 -19.84 -19.80
C ASP A 636 -20.05 -20.15 -18.53
N ASN A 637 -19.26 -20.51 -17.53
CA ASN A 637 -19.72 -20.95 -16.23
C ASN A 637 -18.98 -20.16 -15.14
N SER A 638 -18.35 -19.03 -15.47
CA SER A 638 -17.82 -18.06 -14.51
C SER A 638 -18.98 -17.42 -13.77
N ILE A 639 -18.83 -17.32 -12.47
CA ILE A 639 -19.88 -16.86 -11.57
C ILE A 639 -19.35 -15.65 -10.79
N PRO A 640 -20.16 -14.61 -10.55
CA PRO A 640 -19.79 -13.53 -9.65
C PRO A 640 -19.33 -14.07 -8.29
N ALA A 641 -18.19 -13.57 -7.82
CA ALA A 641 -17.35 -14.28 -6.86
C ALA A 641 -18.01 -14.44 -5.49
N ASP A 642 -17.79 -15.60 -4.85
CA ASP A 642 -18.14 -15.81 -3.45
C ASP A 642 -17.30 -14.87 -2.56
N PRO A 643 -17.92 -13.98 -1.75
CA PRO A 643 -17.20 -13.04 -0.90
C PRO A 643 -16.26 -13.71 0.12
N SER A 644 -16.50 -14.97 0.49
CA SER A 644 -15.68 -15.75 1.43
C SER A 644 -14.41 -16.33 0.81
N VAL A 645 -14.36 -16.47 -0.52
CA VAL A 645 -13.18 -16.90 -1.27
C VAL A 645 -12.25 -15.70 -1.43
N ARG A 646 -10.97 -15.84 -1.08
CA ARG A 646 -9.99 -14.74 -1.26
C ARG A 646 -9.69 -14.53 -2.74
N ASN A 647 -9.49 -13.27 -3.13
CA ASN A 647 -8.93 -12.92 -4.44
C ASN A 647 -7.57 -13.63 -4.65
N PHE A 648 -7.30 -14.05 -5.89
CA PHE A 648 -6.17 -14.90 -6.28
C PHE A 648 -6.12 -16.23 -5.48
N SER A 649 -7.19 -17.02 -5.47
CA SER A 649 -7.22 -18.33 -4.78
C SER A 649 -8.15 -19.34 -5.45
N TYR A 650 -7.78 -20.62 -5.43
CA TYR A 650 -8.64 -21.69 -5.92
C TYR A 650 -9.73 -22.09 -4.91
N THR A 651 -10.87 -22.57 -5.38
CA THR A 651 -11.98 -23.05 -4.55
C THR A 651 -12.73 -24.18 -5.24
N LEU A 652 -13.76 -24.72 -4.57
CA LEU A 652 -14.63 -25.78 -5.05
C LEU A 652 -16.09 -25.35 -4.94
N VAL A 653 -16.78 -25.24 -6.07
CA VAL A 653 -18.23 -24.99 -6.14
C VAL A 653 -18.87 -26.16 -6.87
N ASP A 654 -19.82 -26.84 -6.23
CA ASP A 654 -20.52 -28.06 -6.69
C ASP A 654 -19.62 -29.18 -7.27
N GLY A 655 -18.34 -29.19 -6.87
CA GLY A 655 -17.34 -30.17 -7.29
C GLY A 655 -16.47 -29.74 -8.48
N VAL A 656 -16.81 -28.64 -9.15
CA VAL A 656 -15.97 -27.95 -10.14
C VAL A 656 -14.91 -27.10 -9.41
N ILE A 657 -13.71 -26.98 -9.99
CA ILE A 657 -12.65 -26.11 -9.47
C ILE A 657 -12.87 -24.73 -10.06
N TYR A 658 -12.84 -23.72 -9.20
CA TYR A 658 -12.89 -22.31 -9.59
C TYR A 658 -11.63 -21.58 -9.11
N TYR A 659 -11.20 -20.55 -9.83
CA TYR A 659 -10.17 -19.60 -9.42
C TYR A 659 -10.81 -18.21 -9.33
N ARG A 660 -10.65 -17.51 -8.20
CA ARG A 660 -11.21 -16.16 -8.01
C ARG A 660 -10.22 -15.10 -8.46
N GLU A 661 -10.70 -14.19 -9.32
CA GLU A 661 -10.07 -12.88 -9.55
C GLU A 661 -11.09 -11.75 -9.37
N ASN A 662 -10.71 -10.73 -8.62
CA ASN A 662 -11.51 -9.52 -8.36
C ASN A 662 -12.99 -9.83 -8.02
N SER A 663 -13.90 -9.57 -8.95
CA SER A 663 -15.37 -9.69 -8.81
C SER A 663 -15.94 -10.99 -9.39
N ARG A 664 -15.16 -11.79 -10.14
CA ARG A 664 -15.58 -13.05 -10.78
C ARG A 664 -14.85 -14.27 -10.22
N MET A 665 -15.43 -15.45 -10.45
CA MET A 665 -14.86 -16.75 -10.15
C MET A 665 -15.00 -17.63 -11.38
N THR A 666 -13.87 -18.11 -11.87
CA THR A 666 -13.74 -18.65 -13.22
C THR A 666 -13.39 -20.15 -13.15
N PRO A 667 -14.05 -21.05 -13.90
CA PRO A 667 -13.81 -22.49 -13.82
C PRO A 667 -12.44 -22.88 -14.39
N VAL A 668 -11.82 -23.93 -13.86
CA VAL A 668 -10.43 -24.33 -14.19
C VAL A 668 -10.38 -25.76 -14.73
N ASP A 669 -10.27 -25.97 -16.06
CA ASP A 669 -10.14 -27.31 -16.65
C ASP A 669 -8.67 -27.77 -16.79
N VAL A 670 -8.14 -28.15 -15.64
CA VAL A 670 -6.91 -28.96 -15.55
C VAL A 670 -7.23 -30.45 -15.66
N SER A 671 -6.36 -31.18 -16.39
CA SER A 671 -6.41 -32.64 -16.52
C SER A 671 -6.74 -33.38 -15.21
N VAL A 672 -7.41 -34.54 -15.27
CA VAL A 672 -7.88 -35.30 -14.09
C VAL A 672 -6.80 -35.49 -13.00
N THR A 673 -5.52 -35.59 -13.36
CA THR A 673 -4.42 -35.64 -12.37
C THR A 673 -4.12 -34.27 -11.76
N GLY A 674 -4.10 -33.20 -12.55
CA GLY A 674 -4.00 -31.81 -12.09
C GLY A 674 -5.18 -31.43 -11.18
N ALA A 675 -6.41 -31.69 -11.59
CA ALA A 675 -7.60 -31.45 -10.78
C ALA A 675 -7.53 -32.12 -9.39
N ASN A 676 -7.06 -33.37 -9.31
CA ASN A 676 -6.88 -34.04 -8.03
C ASN A 676 -5.69 -33.51 -7.21
N ARG A 677 -4.65 -32.93 -7.84
CA ARG A 677 -3.59 -32.20 -7.13
C ARG A 677 -4.13 -30.91 -6.53
N ILE A 678 -4.84 -30.08 -7.30
CA ILE A 678 -5.45 -28.83 -6.82
C ILE A 678 -6.41 -29.10 -5.67
N LYS A 679 -7.34 -30.07 -5.80
CA LYS A 679 -8.29 -30.43 -4.74
C LYS A 679 -7.58 -30.90 -3.46
N GLY A 680 -6.44 -31.57 -3.57
CA GLY A 680 -5.60 -31.92 -2.44
C GLY A 680 -4.92 -30.71 -1.77
N LEU A 681 -4.38 -29.79 -2.58
CA LEU A 681 -3.70 -28.59 -2.09
C LEU A 681 -4.68 -27.57 -1.47
N ILE A 682 -5.90 -27.43 -2.00
CA ILE A 682 -7.01 -26.71 -1.36
C ILE A 682 -7.28 -27.28 0.04
N ALA A 683 -7.46 -28.60 0.16
CA ALA A 683 -7.75 -29.22 1.45
C ALA A 683 -6.62 -29.02 2.49
N ILE A 684 -5.35 -29.11 2.06
CA ILE A 684 -4.19 -28.82 2.92
C ILE A 684 -4.16 -27.32 3.29
N ARG A 685 -4.38 -26.42 2.33
CA ARG A 685 -4.39 -24.95 2.52
C ARG A 685 -5.42 -24.54 3.55
N ASP A 686 -6.63 -25.06 3.44
CA ASP A 686 -7.75 -24.64 4.30
C ASP A 686 -7.62 -25.27 5.69
N SER A 687 -7.05 -26.48 5.79
CA SER A 687 -6.59 -27.06 7.06
C SER A 687 -5.49 -26.22 7.74
N VAL A 688 -4.50 -25.73 6.98
CA VAL A 688 -3.45 -24.83 7.49
C VAL A 688 -4.02 -23.48 7.92
N ARG A 689 -4.89 -22.85 7.13
CA ARG A 689 -5.58 -21.60 7.47
C ARG A 689 -6.40 -21.77 8.76
N GLN A 690 -7.13 -22.88 8.90
CA GLN A 690 -7.90 -23.19 10.12
C GLN A 690 -7.00 -23.44 11.34
N LEU A 691 -5.86 -24.12 11.17
CA LEU A 691 -4.88 -24.36 12.23
C LEU A 691 -4.18 -23.08 12.69
N ILE A 692 -3.91 -22.13 11.78
CA ILE A 692 -3.39 -20.81 12.10
C ILE A 692 -4.40 -20.01 12.95
N GLU A 693 -5.70 -20.04 12.59
CA GLU A 693 -6.76 -19.45 13.41
C GLU A 693 -6.77 -20.08 14.83
N TYR A 694 -6.79 -21.42 14.92
CA TYR A 694 -6.85 -22.13 16.20
C TYR A 694 -5.68 -21.78 17.14
N GLN A 695 -4.48 -21.60 16.60
CA GLN A 695 -3.31 -21.21 17.41
C GLN A 695 -3.27 -19.72 17.77
N THR A 696 -3.91 -18.86 16.95
CA THR A 696 -3.96 -17.40 17.15
C THR A 696 -5.00 -17.01 18.20
N GLU A 697 -6.20 -17.58 18.09
CA GLU A 697 -7.36 -17.31 18.96
C GLU A 697 -7.38 -18.18 20.24
N ASP A 698 -6.32 -18.96 20.49
CA ASP A 698 -6.14 -19.90 21.62
C ASP A 698 -7.32 -20.88 21.80
N TYR A 699 -7.67 -21.58 20.73
CA TYR A 699 -8.54 -22.75 20.84
C TYR A 699 -7.84 -23.84 21.68
N PRO A 700 -8.60 -24.69 22.39
CA PRO A 700 -8.03 -25.75 23.22
C PRO A 700 -7.03 -26.63 22.47
N ASP A 701 -5.95 -27.07 23.14
CA ASP A 701 -4.90 -27.89 22.51
C ASP A 701 -5.45 -29.20 21.90
N THR A 702 -6.62 -29.69 22.33
CA THR A 702 -7.32 -30.82 21.70
C THR A 702 -7.87 -30.51 20.31
N MET A 703 -8.30 -29.27 20.05
CA MET A 703 -8.73 -28.79 18.73
C MET A 703 -7.50 -28.63 17.81
N ILE A 704 -6.44 -28.02 18.34
CA ILE A 704 -5.16 -27.85 17.64
C ILE A 704 -4.58 -29.22 17.26
N ALA A 705 -4.53 -30.18 18.18
CA ALA A 705 -4.03 -31.53 17.92
C ALA A 705 -4.89 -32.30 16.89
N ALA A 706 -6.22 -32.17 16.93
CA ALA A 706 -7.11 -32.81 15.96
C ALA A 706 -6.96 -32.22 14.55
N GLU A 707 -6.81 -30.90 14.43
CA GLU A 707 -6.56 -30.25 13.14
C GLU A 707 -5.12 -30.52 12.64
N GLN A 708 -4.15 -30.70 13.54
CA GLN A 708 -2.81 -31.21 13.18
C GLN A 708 -2.84 -32.66 12.70
N GLU A 709 -3.64 -33.55 13.31
CA GLU A 709 -3.81 -34.93 12.86
C GLU A 709 -4.45 -34.97 11.46
N LYS A 710 -5.50 -34.16 11.23
CA LYS A 710 -6.13 -33.93 9.92
C LYS A 710 -5.15 -33.38 8.89
N LEU A 711 -4.35 -32.38 9.24
CA LEU A 711 -3.31 -31.81 8.36
C LEU A 711 -2.23 -32.83 8.00
N ASN A 712 -1.78 -33.64 8.97
CA ASN A 712 -0.85 -34.74 8.72
C ASN A 712 -1.46 -35.75 7.73
N GLN A 713 -2.70 -36.20 7.96
CA GLN A 713 -3.35 -37.16 7.09
C GLN A 713 -3.52 -36.60 5.67
N LEU A 714 -4.02 -35.38 5.51
CA LEU A 714 -4.18 -34.74 4.19
C LEU A 714 -2.84 -34.65 3.45
N TYR A 715 -1.76 -34.27 4.14
CA TYR A 715 -0.42 -34.21 3.56
C TYR A 715 0.14 -35.59 3.20
N ASP A 716 -0.01 -36.61 4.05
CA ASP A 716 0.52 -37.95 3.79
C ASP A 716 -0.27 -38.67 2.68
N ASP A 717 -1.60 -38.53 2.67
CA ASP A 717 -2.45 -39.04 1.58
C ASP A 717 -2.19 -38.34 0.24
N PHE A 718 -1.77 -37.07 0.27
CA PHE A 718 -1.40 -36.30 -0.91
C PHE A 718 -0.01 -36.70 -1.42
N THR A 719 1.02 -36.63 -0.58
CA THR A 719 2.41 -36.88 -0.97
C THR A 719 2.65 -38.34 -1.39
N ALA A 720 1.94 -39.31 -0.80
CA ALA A 720 1.99 -40.71 -1.22
C ALA A 720 1.42 -40.96 -2.65
N LYS A 721 0.63 -40.02 -3.19
CA LYS A 721 0.03 -40.11 -4.54
C LYS A 721 0.71 -39.19 -5.56
N TYR A 722 1.14 -38.00 -5.11
CA TYR A 722 1.53 -36.90 -6.00
C TYR A 722 2.95 -36.35 -5.77
N GLY A 723 3.67 -36.84 -4.74
CA GLY A 723 4.97 -36.30 -4.32
C GLY A 723 4.86 -35.06 -3.44
N ILE A 724 5.99 -34.56 -2.96
CA ILE A 724 6.10 -33.38 -2.09
C ILE A 724 5.49 -32.12 -2.73
N ILE A 725 4.99 -31.18 -1.93
CA ILE A 725 4.33 -29.95 -2.38
C ILE A 725 5.27 -29.11 -3.26
N ASN A 726 6.55 -29.02 -2.88
CA ASN A 726 7.57 -28.28 -3.64
C ASN A 726 8.03 -29.00 -4.93
N SER A 727 7.51 -30.19 -5.25
CA SER A 727 7.87 -30.87 -6.50
C SER A 727 7.34 -30.14 -7.73
N ARG A 728 8.08 -30.18 -8.85
CA ARG A 728 7.77 -29.43 -10.09
C ARG A 728 6.31 -29.58 -10.52
N ALA A 729 5.75 -30.80 -10.45
CA ALA A 729 4.38 -31.13 -10.87
C ALA A 729 3.28 -30.78 -9.84
N ASN A 730 3.62 -30.36 -8.63
CA ASN A 730 2.68 -29.76 -7.66
C ASN A 730 2.77 -28.23 -7.70
N LYS A 731 3.98 -27.67 -7.79
CA LYS A 731 4.19 -26.23 -7.99
C LYS A 731 3.48 -25.74 -9.26
N SER A 732 3.63 -26.44 -10.39
CA SER A 732 3.08 -26.03 -11.69
C SER A 732 1.55 -26.08 -11.83
N VAL A 733 0.81 -26.49 -10.79
CA VAL A 733 -0.67 -26.54 -10.81
C VAL A 733 -1.30 -25.76 -9.65
N PHE A 734 -0.50 -25.04 -8.86
CA PHE A 734 -1.03 -24.32 -7.68
C PHE A 734 -0.25 -23.04 -7.34
N SER A 735 0.74 -22.65 -8.16
CA SER A 735 1.60 -21.48 -7.88
C SER A 735 0.87 -20.14 -7.89
N ALA A 736 -0.27 -20.04 -8.60
CA ALA A 736 -1.13 -18.85 -8.61
C ALA A 736 -1.92 -18.65 -7.30
N ASP A 737 -2.07 -19.68 -6.45
CA ASP A 737 -2.79 -19.52 -5.19
C ASP A 737 -2.03 -18.60 -4.22
N ASN A 738 -2.73 -17.59 -3.70
CA ASN A 738 -2.32 -16.69 -2.61
C ASN A 738 -1.52 -17.38 -1.48
N ALA A 739 -1.85 -18.63 -1.15
CA ALA A 739 -1.23 -19.39 -0.08
C ALA A 739 -0.21 -20.45 -0.56
N PHE A 740 0.21 -20.48 -1.83
CA PHE A 740 1.22 -21.43 -2.34
C PHE A 740 2.54 -21.34 -1.54
N PHE A 741 3.01 -20.14 -1.21
CA PHE A 741 4.22 -19.96 -0.41
C PHE A 741 4.05 -20.44 1.05
N LEU A 742 2.83 -20.32 1.60
CA LEU A 742 2.49 -20.86 2.91
C LEU A 742 2.48 -22.41 2.88
N LEU A 743 1.92 -23.01 1.83
CA LEU A 743 2.00 -24.45 1.59
C LEU A 743 3.43 -24.94 1.36
N SER A 744 4.24 -24.18 0.62
CA SER A 744 5.65 -24.50 0.38
C SER A 744 6.46 -24.55 1.68
N SER A 745 6.12 -23.69 2.65
CA SER A 745 6.74 -23.65 3.99
C SER A 745 6.41 -24.84 4.90
N LEU A 746 5.52 -25.73 4.48
CA LEU A 746 5.21 -27.00 5.17
C LEU A 746 6.34 -28.02 5.08
N GLU A 747 7.31 -27.81 4.20
CA GLU A 747 8.36 -28.77 3.87
C GLU A 747 9.74 -28.17 4.14
N VAL A 748 10.56 -28.89 4.91
CA VAL A 748 11.95 -28.51 5.17
C VAL A 748 12.82 -29.20 4.12
N LEU A 749 13.48 -28.39 3.29
CA LEU A 749 14.39 -28.86 2.24
C LEU A 749 15.87 -28.55 2.60
N ASP A 750 16.81 -29.30 2.04
CA ASP A 750 18.25 -29.00 2.12
C ASP A 750 18.72 -28.00 1.04
N ASP A 751 20.01 -27.67 1.05
CA ASP A 751 20.63 -26.75 0.08
C ASP A 751 20.72 -27.33 -1.35
N GLU A 752 20.39 -28.63 -1.53
CA GLU A 752 20.29 -29.32 -2.83
C GLU A 752 18.82 -29.53 -3.26
N GLY A 753 17.86 -29.08 -2.44
CA GLY A 753 16.42 -29.19 -2.70
C GLY A 753 15.75 -30.49 -2.25
N ASN A 754 16.48 -31.40 -1.58
CA ASN A 754 15.94 -32.67 -1.11
C ASN A 754 15.07 -32.48 0.15
N PHE A 755 14.02 -33.30 0.29
CA PHE A 755 13.13 -33.26 1.46
C PHE A 755 13.78 -33.84 2.72
N ILE A 756 13.96 -32.99 3.75
CA ILE A 756 14.45 -33.37 5.08
C ILE A 756 13.28 -33.84 5.98
N GLY A 757 12.12 -33.16 5.91
CA GLY A 757 10.97 -33.49 6.76
C GLY A 757 9.85 -32.45 6.74
N LYS A 758 8.75 -32.77 7.42
CA LYS A 758 7.62 -31.83 7.62
C LYS A 758 8.01 -30.70 8.58
N ALA A 759 7.41 -29.53 8.39
CA ALA A 759 7.59 -28.37 9.28
C ALA A 759 7.00 -28.58 10.68
N ASP A 760 7.45 -27.77 11.65
CA ASP A 760 7.03 -27.82 13.05
C ASP A 760 5.50 -27.78 13.26
N MET A 761 4.78 -27.05 12.40
CA MET A 761 3.34 -26.83 12.48
C MET A 761 2.50 -28.13 12.41
N PHE A 762 3.05 -29.23 11.89
CA PHE A 762 2.41 -30.55 11.93
C PHE A 762 2.44 -31.24 13.31
N SER A 763 3.21 -30.73 14.28
CA SER A 763 3.52 -31.47 15.51
C SER A 763 3.50 -30.65 16.81
N LYS A 764 3.65 -29.33 16.73
CA LYS A 764 3.65 -28.43 17.89
C LYS A 764 3.06 -27.07 17.54
N ARG A 765 2.61 -26.33 18.56
CA ARG A 765 2.11 -24.96 18.41
C ARG A 765 3.26 -24.03 18.00
N THR A 766 3.16 -23.39 16.85
CA THR A 766 4.15 -22.47 16.26
C THR A 766 3.83 -21.00 16.55
N ILE A 767 2.55 -20.65 16.72
CA ILE A 767 2.09 -19.28 17.03
C ILE A 767 1.80 -19.14 18.53
N LYS A 768 2.29 -18.05 19.13
CA LYS A 768 2.05 -17.72 20.55
C LYS A 768 1.06 -16.57 20.68
N GLN A 769 -0.02 -16.80 21.42
CA GLN A 769 -1.13 -15.85 21.64
C GLN A 769 -0.66 -14.48 22.19
N ARG A 770 -1.35 -13.41 21.79
CA ARG A 770 -1.27 -12.09 22.42
C ARG A 770 -2.09 -12.06 23.72
N THR A 771 -1.43 -12.25 24.86
CA THR A 771 -2.03 -11.92 26.16
C THR A 771 -2.04 -10.39 26.36
N VAL A 772 -3.20 -9.75 26.17
CA VAL A 772 -3.36 -8.33 26.50
C VAL A 772 -3.33 -8.17 28.03
N ILE A 773 -2.35 -7.42 28.53
CA ILE A 773 -2.28 -7.08 29.95
C ILE A 773 -3.33 -6.00 30.22
N THR A 774 -4.32 -6.33 31.04
CA THR A 774 -5.44 -5.44 31.41
C THR A 774 -5.28 -4.82 32.81
N HIS A 775 -4.35 -5.32 33.62
CA HIS A 775 -4.06 -4.80 34.95
C HIS A 775 -2.62 -5.13 35.38
N VAL A 776 -2.00 -4.25 36.17
CA VAL A 776 -0.70 -4.46 36.84
C VAL A 776 -0.69 -3.78 38.22
N ASP A 777 0.05 -4.35 39.18
CA ASP A 777 0.11 -3.86 40.57
C ASP A 777 0.97 -2.59 40.73
N THR A 778 2.02 -2.42 39.91
CA THR A 778 3.00 -1.33 40.07
C THR A 778 3.07 -0.36 38.89
N ALA A 779 3.43 0.89 39.16
CA ALA A 779 3.69 1.89 38.13
C ALA A 779 4.89 1.53 37.24
N THR A 780 5.84 0.73 37.75
CA THR A 780 7.02 0.26 36.97
C THR A 780 6.61 -0.79 35.94
N GLU A 781 5.72 -1.72 36.29
CA GLU A 781 5.11 -2.65 35.33
C GLU A 781 4.25 -1.89 34.32
N ALA A 782 3.46 -0.91 34.76
CA ALA A 782 2.66 -0.07 33.87
C ALA A 782 3.52 0.70 32.86
N LEU A 783 4.68 1.21 33.30
CA LEU A 783 5.66 1.85 32.42
C LEU A 783 6.22 0.87 31.39
N ALA A 784 6.60 -0.34 31.81
CA ALA A 784 7.08 -1.39 30.91
C ALA A 784 6.03 -1.78 29.86
N VAL A 785 4.77 -1.95 30.25
CA VAL A 785 3.65 -2.24 29.34
C VAL A 785 3.37 -1.04 28.43
N SER A 786 3.42 0.20 28.93
CA SER A 786 3.26 1.42 28.11
C SER A 786 4.37 1.55 27.06
N LEU A 787 5.63 1.30 27.41
CA LEU A 787 6.73 1.29 26.46
C LEU A 787 6.61 0.11 25.45
N SER A 788 6.00 -1.01 25.87
CA SER A 788 5.79 -2.19 25.01
C SER A 788 4.53 -2.14 24.13
N GLU A 789 3.49 -1.37 24.46
CA GLU A 789 2.23 -1.27 23.69
C GLU A 789 1.97 0.12 23.06
N LYS A 790 2.64 1.18 23.55
CA LYS A 790 2.47 2.58 23.08
C LYS A 790 3.78 3.24 22.62
N ALA A 791 4.91 2.57 22.77
CA ALA A 791 6.27 3.08 22.50
C ALA A 791 6.64 4.40 23.24
N ARG A 792 5.93 4.75 24.30
CA ARG A 792 6.09 6.02 25.05
C ARG A 792 5.61 5.90 26.50
N VAL A 793 5.83 6.95 27.30
CA VAL A 793 5.20 7.13 28.63
C VAL A 793 3.78 7.65 28.42
N ASP A 794 2.81 6.75 28.36
CA ASP A 794 1.40 7.07 28.09
C ASP A 794 0.60 7.08 29.40
N MET A 795 0.60 8.24 30.08
CA MET A 795 -0.02 8.36 31.41
C MET A 795 -1.49 7.91 31.46
N PRO A 796 -2.39 8.25 30.51
CA PRO A 796 -3.76 7.75 30.51
C PRO A 796 -3.85 6.21 30.52
N TYR A 797 -3.04 5.55 29.69
CA TYR A 797 -2.99 4.09 29.63
C TYR A 797 -2.36 3.47 30.90
N MET A 798 -1.35 4.12 31.49
CA MET A 798 -0.76 3.69 32.77
C MET A 798 -1.72 3.85 33.96
N MET A 799 -2.58 4.88 33.93
CA MET A 799 -3.68 5.06 34.89
C MET A 799 -4.75 3.98 34.74
N GLU A 800 -5.14 3.64 33.50
CA GLU A 800 -6.07 2.53 33.21
C GLU A 800 -5.56 1.19 33.77
N LEU A 801 -4.29 0.85 33.51
CA LEU A 801 -3.69 -0.41 33.95
C LEU A 801 -3.53 -0.54 35.48
N THR A 802 -3.37 0.56 36.22
CA THR A 802 -3.05 0.54 37.66
C THR A 802 -4.19 1.00 38.57
N GLY A 803 -5.16 1.75 38.05
CA GLY A 803 -6.17 2.47 38.84
C GLY A 803 -5.62 3.67 39.63
N LYS A 804 -4.33 4.00 39.50
CA LYS A 804 -3.69 5.16 40.17
C LYS A 804 -3.92 6.45 39.38
N ASN A 805 -3.75 7.60 40.05
CA ASN A 805 -3.76 8.90 39.37
C ASN A 805 -2.36 9.34 38.88
N GLU A 806 -2.32 10.28 37.94
CA GLU A 806 -1.07 10.76 37.32
C GLU A 806 -0.02 11.24 38.35
N PRO A 807 -0.35 12.02 39.41
CA PRO A 807 0.59 12.36 40.48
C PRO A 807 1.19 11.15 41.21
N GLU A 808 0.40 10.13 41.55
CA GLU A 808 0.88 8.90 42.21
C GLU A 808 1.84 8.12 41.31
N ILE A 809 1.50 7.98 40.03
CA ILE A 809 2.34 7.30 39.02
C ILE A 809 3.65 8.07 38.80
N TYR A 810 3.62 9.41 38.80
CA TYR A 810 4.84 10.21 38.71
C TYR A 810 5.73 10.08 39.95
N ASP A 811 5.16 10.08 41.16
CA ASP A 811 5.92 9.93 42.42
C ASP A 811 6.58 8.55 42.54
N ASP A 812 5.84 7.48 42.23
CA ASP A 812 6.34 6.10 42.16
C ASP A 812 7.51 5.93 41.15
N LEU A 813 7.55 6.76 40.10
CA LEU A 813 8.52 6.66 38.99
C LEU A 813 9.58 7.77 39.00
N LYS A 814 9.72 8.54 40.08
CA LYS A 814 10.69 9.66 40.18
C LYS A 814 12.13 9.19 39.91
N GLY A 815 12.70 9.66 38.80
CA GLY A 815 14.05 9.32 38.34
C GLY A 815 14.13 8.11 37.40
N VAL A 816 13.03 7.37 37.22
CA VAL A 816 12.81 6.43 36.10
C VAL A 816 12.21 7.18 34.91
N ILE A 817 11.30 8.13 35.19
CA ILE A 817 10.83 9.15 34.26
C ILE A 817 11.13 10.56 34.80
N PHE A 818 11.11 11.55 33.92
CA PHE A 818 11.30 12.96 34.22
C PHE A 818 10.22 13.82 33.56
N LEU A 819 9.72 14.83 34.28
CA LEU A 819 8.89 15.90 33.72
C LEU A 819 9.74 16.78 32.79
N ASN A 820 9.26 17.03 31.57
CA ASN A 820 9.99 17.78 30.55
C ASN A 820 9.83 19.31 30.75
N PRO A 821 10.91 20.08 31.01
CA PRO A 821 10.83 21.53 31.21
C PRO A 821 10.30 22.33 30.01
N MET A 822 10.26 21.73 28.82
CA MET A 822 9.80 22.37 27.58
C MET A 822 8.33 22.05 27.24
N TYR A 823 7.66 21.20 28.02
CA TYR A 823 6.24 20.89 27.83
C TYR A 823 5.38 22.13 28.08
N GLY A 824 4.54 22.50 27.10
CA GLY A 824 3.68 23.69 27.18
C GLY A 824 4.42 25.04 27.18
N TYR A 825 5.74 25.06 26.96
CA TYR A 825 6.50 26.30 26.89
C TYR A 825 6.40 26.94 25.50
N GLY A 826 5.45 27.88 25.35
CA GLY A 826 5.11 28.45 24.04
C GLY A 826 4.42 27.42 23.13
N ASN A 827 4.60 27.52 21.81
CA ASN A 827 4.00 26.61 20.83
C ASN A 827 4.79 25.28 20.73
N SER A 828 5.21 24.73 21.88
CA SER A 828 6.03 23.52 21.98
C SER A 828 5.18 22.26 21.85
N THR A 829 5.59 21.34 20.96
CA THR A 829 4.98 20.02 20.77
C THR A 829 5.68 18.90 21.55
N GLU A 830 6.63 19.26 22.41
CA GLU A 830 7.36 18.35 23.31
C GLU A 830 6.41 17.54 24.21
N VAL A 831 6.73 16.28 24.49
CA VAL A 831 5.93 15.42 25.39
C VAL A 831 6.18 15.73 26.87
N LYS A 832 5.14 15.54 27.70
CA LYS A 832 5.15 15.90 29.14
C LYS A 832 6.15 15.10 29.97
N TYR A 833 6.20 13.78 29.77
CA TYR A 833 7.09 12.88 30.48
C TYR A 833 7.99 12.13 29.52
N LEU A 834 9.26 11.99 29.91
CA LEU A 834 10.28 11.27 29.16
C LEU A 834 10.93 10.21 30.06
N PRO A 835 11.24 9.02 29.54
CA PRO A 835 12.01 8.01 30.28
C PRO A 835 13.46 8.49 30.48
N ALA A 836 14.13 7.96 31.52
CA ALA A 836 15.44 8.44 31.95
C ALA A 836 16.54 8.34 30.86
N ASP A 837 16.50 7.32 30.01
CA ASP A 837 17.43 7.13 28.90
C ASP A 837 17.30 8.22 27.82
N GLU A 838 16.07 8.66 27.54
CA GLU A 838 15.76 9.72 26.58
C GLU A 838 16.01 11.12 27.17
N TYR A 839 15.56 11.34 28.39
CA TYR A 839 15.71 12.64 29.06
C TYR A 839 17.19 12.96 29.30
N LEU A 840 18.00 12.00 29.74
CA LEU A 840 19.41 12.17 30.08
C LEU A 840 20.37 11.98 28.88
N SER A 841 19.85 12.08 27.65
CA SER A 841 20.62 11.98 26.40
C SER A 841 20.30 13.13 25.44
N GLY A 842 21.00 13.23 24.31
CA GLY A 842 20.99 14.43 23.47
C GLY A 842 21.76 15.57 24.12
N ASN A 843 21.38 16.83 23.87
CA ASN A 843 22.06 18.03 24.40
C ASN A 843 21.83 18.20 25.92
N VAL A 844 22.59 17.47 26.73
CA VAL A 844 22.45 17.48 28.20
C VAL A 844 22.97 18.76 28.85
N ARG A 845 23.77 19.59 28.14
CA ARG A 845 24.17 20.93 28.63
C ARG A 845 23.01 21.91 28.55
N GLU A 846 22.29 21.94 27.43
CA GLU A 846 21.11 22.79 27.25
C GLU A 846 19.94 22.35 28.13
N LYS A 847 19.66 21.04 28.20
CA LYS A 847 18.66 20.49 29.12
C LYS A 847 18.95 20.89 30.58
N LEU A 848 20.23 20.93 31.00
CA LEU A 848 20.63 21.37 32.34
C LEU A 848 20.43 22.89 32.57
N ILE A 849 20.53 23.72 31.53
CA ILE A 849 20.21 25.16 31.63
C ILE A 849 18.70 25.35 31.84
N TRP A 850 17.87 24.64 31.07
CA TRP A 850 16.41 24.68 31.22
C TRP A 850 15.94 24.11 32.56
N ALA A 851 16.42 22.93 32.95
CA ALA A 851 16.07 22.32 34.24
C ALA A 851 16.42 23.23 35.44
N ARG A 852 17.54 23.97 35.39
CA ARG A 852 17.89 24.96 36.43
C ARG A 852 16.89 26.12 36.49
N ARG A 853 16.53 26.71 35.35
CA ARG A 853 15.54 27.80 35.28
C ARG A 853 14.16 27.35 35.80
N SER A 854 13.73 26.14 35.45
CA SER A 854 12.45 25.62 35.93
C SER A 854 12.50 25.27 37.43
N ALA A 855 13.64 24.80 37.95
CA ALA A 855 13.85 24.57 39.38
C ALA A 855 13.96 25.87 40.22
N GLU A 856 14.21 27.03 39.60
CA GLU A 856 14.09 28.35 40.27
C GLU A 856 12.63 28.77 40.49
N LEU A 857 11.68 28.16 39.75
CA LEU A 857 10.24 28.46 39.82
C LEU A 857 9.43 27.37 40.53
N ILE A 858 9.73 26.10 40.24
CA ILE A 858 9.06 24.91 40.79
C ILE A 858 10.13 23.91 41.24
N PRO A 859 10.68 24.05 42.46
CA PRO A 859 11.84 23.28 42.91
C PRO A 859 11.55 21.77 43.03
N ASP A 860 10.38 21.40 43.55
CA ASP A 860 10.07 20.01 43.93
C ASP A 860 9.96 19.08 42.71
N ASP A 861 9.51 19.60 41.56
CA ASP A 861 9.40 18.84 40.31
C ASP A 861 10.73 18.77 39.54
N TYR A 862 11.52 19.84 39.53
CA TYR A 862 12.69 19.97 38.63
C TYR A 862 14.06 19.86 39.32
N ALA A 863 14.16 19.90 40.65
CA ALA A 863 15.41 19.58 41.34
C ALA A 863 15.95 18.16 41.02
N PRO A 864 15.11 17.10 40.90
CA PRO A 864 15.56 15.78 40.43
C PRO A 864 16.21 15.85 39.04
N ASN A 865 15.61 16.58 38.09
CA ASN A 865 16.16 16.78 36.74
C ASN A 865 17.54 17.43 36.79
N VAL A 866 17.71 18.47 37.62
CA VAL A 866 18.99 19.18 37.78
C VAL A 866 20.08 18.25 38.35
N GLU A 867 19.75 17.43 39.35
CA GLU A 867 20.71 16.48 39.93
C GLU A 867 21.06 15.31 39.01
N ALA A 868 20.09 14.81 38.22
CA ALA A 868 20.34 13.77 37.23
C ALA A 868 21.20 14.31 36.07
N LEU A 869 20.83 15.46 35.50
CA LEU A 869 21.55 16.07 34.38
C LEU A 869 22.98 16.49 34.77
N LYS A 870 23.23 16.94 36.01
CA LYS A 870 24.59 17.19 36.52
C LYS A 870 25.51 15.95 36.43
N ARG A 871 24.97 14.73 36.62
CA ARG A 871 25.77 13.49 36.65
C ARG A 871 26.15 12.97 35.27
N VAL A 872 25.39 13.33 34.24
CA VAL A 872 25.58 12.84 32.85
C VAL A 872 26.25 13.85 31.92
N GLN A 873 26.80 14.96 32.45
CA GLN A 873 27.54 15.94 31.65
C GLN A 873 28.80 15.30 31.04
N PRO A 874 29.08 15.47 29.73
CA PRO A 874 30.34 15.06 29.13
C PRO A 874 31.53 15.73 29.81
N VAL A 875 32.64 14.99 29.98
CA VAL A 875 33.89 15.52 30.54
C VAL A 875 34.44 16.58 29.59
N ASP A 876 34.72 17.78 30.10
CA ASP A 876 35.23 18.90 29.30
C ASP A 876 36.58 18.55 28.63
N LEU A 877 36.61 18.65 27.30
CA LEU A 877 37.81 18.51 26.48
C LEU A 877 38.77 19.67 26.76
N THR A 878 40.07 19.37 26.88
CA THR A 878 41.10 20.38 27.06
C THR A 878 41.49 21.03 25.73
N ALA A 879 42.14 22.20 25.78
CA ALA A 879 42.68 22.88 24.60
C ALA A 879 43.67 22.03 23.76
N ALA A 880 44.25 20.96 24.33
CA ALA A 880 45.15 20.06 23.60
C ALA A 880 44.39 19.01 22.76
N GLU A 881 43.13 18.74 23.09
CA GLU A 881 42.26 17.78 22.38
C GLU A 881 41.41 18.47 21.30
N ILE A 882 41.32 19.80 21.34
CA ILE A 882 40.53 20.60 20.39
C ILE A 882 41.43 21.04 19.21
N SER A 883 41.27 20.37 18.07
CA SER A 883 41.90 20.79 16.82
C SER A 883 41.15 21.96 16.17
N VAL A 884 41.88 22.95 15.68
CA VAL A 884 41.32 24.22 15.17
C VAL A 884 41.91 24.59 13.81
N ARG A 885 41.04 24.94 12.86
CA ARG A 885 41.42 25.52 11.56
C ARG A 885 40.89 26.95 11.41
N ILE A 886 41.63 27.78 10.68
CA ILE A 886 41.13 29.08 10.20
C ILE A 886 39.82 28.85 9.42
N GLY A 887 38.83 29.72 9.61
CA GLY A 887 37.50 29.60 8.99
C GLY A 887 36.50 28.76 9.79
N ALA A 888 36.89 28.21 10.94
CA ALA A 888 35.95 27.62 11.89
C ALA A 888 34.96 28.68 12.40
N THR A 889 33.67 28.50 12.08
CA THR A 889 32.58 29.47 12.29
C THR A 889 32.13 29.62 13.75
N TRP A 890 32.61 28.77 14.65
CA TRP A 890 32.35 28.89 16.08
C TRP A 890 33.26 29.88 16.79
N ILE A 891 34.39 30.26 16.17
CA ILE A 891 35.35 31.23 16.70
C ILE A 891 34.83 32.66 16.44
N PRO A 892 34.84 33.55 17.44
CA PRO A 892 34.40 34.94 17.27
C PRO A 892 35.26 35.68 16.22
N PRO A 893 34.67 36.52 15.35
CA PRO A 893 35.42 37.29 14.35
C PRO A 893 36.55 38.14 14.95
N GLU A 894 36.40 38.60 16.20
CA GLU A 894 37.37 39.40 16.93
C GLU A 894 38.69 38.66 17.18
N ASP A 895 38.65 37.33 17.39
CA ASP A 895 39.85 36.50 17.51
C ASP A 895 40.60 36.39 16.18
N TYR A 896 39.87 36.34 15.05
CA TYR A 896 40.48 36.39 13.72
C TYR A 896 41.03 37.79 13.39
N GLU A 897 40.37 38.88 13.83
CA GLU A 897 40.90 40.24 13.70
C GLU A 897 42.22 40.37 14.47
N GLN A 898 42.23 39.95 15.75
CA GLN A 898 43.41 40.02 16.60
C GLN A 898 44.57 39.22 15.99
N PHE A 899 44.32 37.99 15.55
CA PHE A 899 45.33 37.16 14.88
C PHE A 899 45.90 37.84 13.64
N MET A 900 45.02 38.34 12.76
CA MET A 900 45.42 38.98 11.51
C MET A 900 46.32 40.20 11.76
N PHE A 901 45.97 41.04 12.73
CA PHE A 901 46.74 42.24 13.05
C PHE A 901 48.08 41.90 13.73
N GLU A 902 48.14 40.91 14.63
CA GLU A 902 49.40 40.46 15.25
C GLU A 902 50.34 39.72 14.27
N LEU A 903 49.77 38.92 13.36
CA LEU A 903 50.54 38.18 12.36
C LEU A 903 51.20 39.12 11.34
N PHE A 904 50.45 40.11 10.88
CA PHE A 904 50.92 41.07 9.88
C PHE A 904 51.59 42.31 10.47
N ASP A 905 51.54 42.55 11.79
CA ASP A 905 52.06 43.78 12.41
C ASP A 905 51.34 45.03 11.86
N THR A 906 50.01 44.93 11.77
CA THR A 906 49.18 45.95 11.10
C THR A 906 49.22 47.27 11.87
N PRO A 907 49.65 48.38 11.24
CA PRO A 907 49.74 49.68 11.93
C PRO A 907 48.37 50.14 12.46
N TRP A 908 48.36 50.81 13.62
CA TRP A 908 47.12 51.20 14.32
C TRP A 908 46.13 52.06 13.48
N TRP A 909 46.64 52.81 12.50
CA TRP A 909 45.82 53.60 11.59
C TRP A 909 45.13 52.74 10.52
N ALA A 910 45.68 51.56 10.22
CA ALA A 910 45.13 50.60 9.28
C ALA A 910 44.10 49.66 9.95
N THR A 911 44.28 49.30 11.23
CA THR A 911 43.30 48.46 11.99
C THR A 911 41.93 49.12 12.19
N ARG A 912 41.83 50.44 11.93
CA ARG A 912 40.56 51.19 11.87
C ARG A 912 39.79 50.99 10.55
N ASN A 913 40.46 50.61 9.48
CA ASN A 913 39.93 50.56 8.10
C ASN A 913 39.90 49.14 7.51
N ILE A 914 40.61 48.20 8.12
CA ILE A 914 40.58 46.77 7.81
C ILE A 914 39.67 46.10 8.83
N LYS A 915 38.68 45.33 8.38
CA LYS A 915 37.71 44.63 9.24
C LYS A 915 37.36 43.24 8.74
N ILE A 916 37.07 42.31 9.65
CA ILE A 916 36.59 40.96 9.31
C ILE A 916 35.11 40.85 9.62
N HIS A 917 34.33 40.53 8.59
CA HIS A 917 32.88 40.32 8.65
C HIS A 917 32.56 38.84 8.36
N TYR A 918 31.57 38.27 9.04
CA TYR A 918 31.04 36.93 8.76
C TYR A 918 29.54 37.00 8.46
N SER A 919 29.14 36.49 7.30
CA SER A 919 27.74 36.42 6.89
C SER A 919 27.11 35.11 7.37
N GLN A 920 26.23 35.18 8.37
CA GLN A 920 25.49 34.00 8.83
C GLN A 920 24.52 33.45 7.76
N PHE A 921 24.09 34.27 6.81
CA PHE A 921 23.15 33.88 5.75
C PHE A 921 23.83 33.20 4.55
N THR A 922 25.06 33.63 4.19
CA THR A 922 25.80 33.06 3.03
C THR A 922 26.95 32.13 3.45
N GLY A 923 27.28 32.06 4.74
CA GLY A 923 28.42 31.29 5.27
C GLY A 923 29.79 31.86 4.90
N GLU A 924 29.86 33.01 4.23
CA GLU A 924 31.12 33.59 3.75
C GLU A 924 31.74 34.60 4.73
N TRP A 925 33.06 34.60 4.76
CA TRP A 925 33.88 35.60 5.44
C TRP A 925 34.34 36.67 4.47
N ASN A 926 34.27 37.95 4.85
CA ASN A 926 34.82 39.06 4.08
C ASN A 926 35.85 39.83 4.91
N ILE A 927 36.96 40.23 4.29
CA ILE A 927 37.91 41.18 4.89
C ILE A 927 37.80 42.52 4.17
N GLU A 928 37.25 43.52 4.84
CA GLU A 928 37.19 44.89 4.35
C GLU A 928 38.59 45.53 4.32
N GLY A 929 38.79 46.56 3.50
CA GLY A 929 39.98 47.40 3.58
C GLY A 929 41.32 46.75 3.20
N LYS A 930 41.34 45.55 2.59
CA LYS A 930 42.53 44.73 2.25
C LYS A 930 43.71 45.44 1.57
N THR A 931 43.56 46.68 1.10
CA THR A 931 44.62 47.47 0.45
C THR A 931 44.94 48.79 1.16
N TYR A 932 44.52 49.02 2.40
CA TYR A 932 44.98 50.18 3.18
C TYR A 932 46.45 50.03 3.62
N ASP A 933 46.88 48.81 3.95
CA ASP A 933 48.21 48.50 4.47
C ASP A 933 49.23 48.11 3.35
N ARG A 934 49.45 49.04 2.40
CA ARG A 934 50.29 48.78 1.20
C ARG A 934 51.81 48.79 1.44
N GLY A 935 52.26 49.44 2.51
CA GLY A 935 53.68 49.62 2.81
C GLY A 935 54.32 48.49 3.63
N ASN A 936 53.53 47.52 4.09
CA ASN A 936 53.95 46.55 5.09
C ASN A 936 54.56 45.29 4.45
N VAL A 937 55.83 45.02 4.76
CA VAL A 937 56.60 43.89 4.24
C VAL A 937 56.09 42.54 4.78
N ARG A 938 55.46 42.51 5.97
CA ARG A 938 54.89 41.28 6.53
C ARG A 938 53.65 40.84 5.75
N SER A 939 52.71 41.75 5.52
CA SER A 939 51.51 41.45 4.73
C SER A 939 51.78 41.30 3.23
N ASN A 940 52.72 42.04 2.63
CA ASN A 940 52.92 42.01 1.16
C ASN A 940 54.02 41.04 0.68
N SER A 941 54.98 40.61 1.53
CA SER A 941 56.10 39.75 1.09
C SER A 941 56.43 38.57 2.04
N THR A 942 56.17 38.69 3.34
CA THR A 942 56.44 37.61 4.31
C THR A 942 55.32 36.58 4.28
N TYR A 943 54.07 37.02 4.40
CA TYR A 943 52.84 36.23 4.29
C TYR A 943 52.02 36.56 3.03
N GLY A 944 52.60 37.34 2.11
CA GLY A 944 52.03 37.64 0.80
C GLY A 944 53.09 37.49 -0.30
N THR A 945 52.70 37.86 -1.52
CA THR A 945 53.54 37.92 -2.71
C THR A 945 53.24 39.21 -3.49
N ASP A 946 54.10 39.56 -4.45
CA ASP A 946 53.89 40.69 -5.36
C ASP A 946 52.60 40.57 -6.20
N ARG A 947 51.98 39.37 -6.24
CA ARG A 947 50.69 39.09 -6.92
C ARG A 947 49.48 39.14 -5.98
N ILE A 948 49.64 38.79 -4.70
CA ILE A 948 48.54 38.74 -3.71
C ILE A 948 49.05 39.00 -2.29
N ASN A 949 48.42 39.93 -1.57
CA ASN A 949 48.80 40.24 -0.19
C ASN A 949 48.15 39.31 0.84
N GLY A 950 48.74 39.25 2.04
CA GLY A 950 48.33 38.39 3.15
C GLY A 950 46.88 38.59 3.58
N TYR A 951 46.33 39.80 3.50
CA TYR A 951 44.90 40.04 3.78
C TYR A 951 43.98 39.31 2.80
N LYS A 952 44.32 39.28 1.51
CA LYS A 952 43.58 38.47 0.52
C LYS A 952 43.77 36.97 0.73
N ILE A 953 44.98 36.52 1.09
CA ILE A 953 45.23 35.11 1.42
C ILE A 953 44.43 34.68 2.67
N MET A 954 44.38 35.53 3.70
CA MET A 954 43.62 35.30 4.93
C MET A 954 42.12 35.17 4.64
N GLU A 955 41.55 36.03 3.80
CA GLU A 955 40.14 35.89 3.38
C GLU A 955 39.86 34.56 2.69
N GLN A 956 40.69 34.16 1.72
CA GLN A 956 40.50 32.87 1.05
C GLN A 956 40.60 31.71 2.05
N THR A 957 41.52 31.79 3.02
CA THR A 957 41.70 30.78 4.06
C THR A 957 40.52 30.70 5.04
N LEU A 958 39.94 31.84 5.44
CA LEU A 958 38.71 31.89 6.24
C LEU A 958 37.53 31.25 5.51
N ASN A 959 37.45 31.40 4.19
CA ASN A 959 36.45 30.75 3.35
C ASN A 959 36.81 29.30 2.95
N LEU A 960 37.86 28.71 3.53
CA LEU A 960 38.37 27.37 3.19
C LEU A 960 38.74 27.17 1.70
N LYS A 961 39.05 28.27 0.98
CA LYS A 961 39.41 28.30 -0.44
C LYS A 961 40.94 28.32 -0.60
N ASP A 962 41.47 27.47 -1.48
CA ASP A 962 42.88 27.54 -1.90
C ASP A 962 43.15 28.82 -2.69
N VAL A 963 44.24 29.52 -2.38
CA VAL A 963 44.68 30.66 -3.18
C VAL A 963 45.12 30.20 -4.58
N ARG A 964 44.59 30.88 -5.61
CA ARG A 964 44.90 30.64 -7.03
C ARG A 964 45.29 31.95 -7.71
N ILE A 965 46.40 31.94 -8.44
CA ILE A 965 46.89 33.10 -9.20
C ILE A 965 46.69 32.85 -10.69
N PHE A 966 46.01 33.78 -11.35
CA PHE A 966 45.76 33.74 -12.78
C PHE A 966 46.57 34.86 -13.48
N ASP A 967 47.25 34.50 -14.57
CA ASP A 967 47.65 35.47 -15.59
C ASP A 967 46.54 35.56 -16.64
N TYR A 968 46.48 36.67 -17.37
CA TYR A 968 45.49 36.89 -18.43
C TYR A 968 46.19 36.90 -19.78
N ILE A 969 45.81 35.96 -20.65
CA ILE A 969 46.19 35.97 -22.07
C ILE A 969 45.03 36.49 -22.89
N GLU A 970 45.31 37.24 -23.94
CA GLU A 970 44.30 37.63 -24.92
C GLU A 970 44.14 36.47 -25.92
N ASP A 971 42.89 36.08 -26.20
CA ASP A 971 42.57 35.09 -27.23
C ASP A 971 42.53 35.72 -28.63
N SER A 972 42.16 34.93 -29.64
CA SER A 972 42.09 35.35 -31.04
C SER A 972 41.09 36.47 -31.33
N GLU A 973 40.21 36.81 -30.38
CA GLU A 973 39.24 37.91 -30.46
C GLU A 973 39.65 39.11 -29.58
N GLY A 974 40.83 39.06 -28.96
CA GLY A 974 41.34 40.10 -28.04
C GLY A 974 40.72 40.04 -26.63
N LYS A 975 40.00 38.97 -26.29
CA LYS A 975 39.31 38.82 -25.01
C LYS A 975 40.23 38.16 -23.98
N LYS A 976 40.23 38.69 -22.74
CA LYS A 976 41.18 38.29 -21.70
C LYS A 976 40.75 37.01 -20.98
N LYS A 977 41.34 35.90 -21.40
CA LYS A 977 41.13 34.57 -20.80
C LYS A 977 42.08 34.37 -19.60
N PRO A 978 41.56 34.09 -18.38
CA PRO A 978 42.39 33.76 -17.24
C PRO A 978 43.00 32.36 -17.38
N VAL A 979 44.30 32.24 -17.11
CA VAL A 979 45.07 31.00 -17.13
C VAL A 979 45.82 30.87 -15.81
N LEU A 980 45.68 29.72 -15.15
CA LEU A 980 46.26 29.47 -13.83
C LEU A 980 47.80 29.46 -13.90
N ASN A 981 48.45 30.46 -13.30
CA ASN A 981 49.89 30.46 -13.13
C ASN A 981 50.26 29.48 -12.01
N LYS A 982 50.60 28.25 -12.39
CA LYS A 982 50.95 27.16 -11.46
C LYS A 982 52.09 27.51 -10.50
N LYS A 983 53.07 28.30 -10.94
CA LYS A 983 54.25 28.68 -10.13
C LYS A 983 53.87 29.69 -9.05
N GLU A 984 53.25 30.80 -9.44
CA GLU A 984 52.87 31.86 -8.50
C GLU A 984 51.72 31.40 -7.57
N THR A 985 50.86 30.49 -8.05
CA THR A 985 49.88 29.77 -7.23
C THR A 985 50.56 28.93 -6.15
N ALA A 986 51.53 28.08 -6.49
CA ALA A 986 52.24 27.26 -5.50
C ALA A 986 53.00 28.11 -4.46
N ILE A 987 53.59 29.24 -4.88
CA ILE A 987 54.23 30.19 -3.95
C ILE A 987 53.20 30.80 -3.00
N ALA A 988 52.05 31.24 -3.52
CA ALA A 988 50.98 31.84 -2.71
C ALA A 988 50.30 30.82 -1.77
N GLN A 989 50.15 29.56 -2.18
CA GLN A 989 49.71 28.46 -1.32
C GLN A 989 50.75 28.16 -0.22
N GLY A 990 52.05 28.24 -0.52
CA GLY A 990 53.11 28.19 0.49
C GLY A 990 53.00 29.31 1.53
N LYS A 991 52.60 30.53 1.12
CA LYS A 991 52.28 31.62 2.06
C LYS A 991 51.00 31.34 2.86
N GLN A 992 49.99 30.74 2.23
CA GLN A 992 48.75 30.32 2.88
C GLN A 992 49.01 29.32 4.01
N GLU A 993 49.90 28.34 3.79
CA GLU A 993 50.25 27.34 4.81
C GLU A 993 51.01 27.95 6.00
N LEU A 994 51.91 28.92 5.75
CA LEU A 994 52.57 29.69 6.82
C LEU A 994 51.56 30.46 7.69
N ILE A 995 50.47 30.96 7.12
CA ILE A 995 49.39 31.62 7.88
C ILE A 995 48.61 30.59 8.71
N LYS A 996 48.28 29.41 8.16
CA LYS A 996 47.62 28.33 8.92
C LYS A 996 48.46 27.85 10.10
N GLN A 997 49.75 27.58 9.89
CA GLN A 997 50.68 27.17 10.95
C GLN A 997 50.78 28.23 12.05
N ALA A 998 50.99 29.50 11.67
CA ALA A 998 51.06 30.59 12.63
C ALA A 998 49.76 30.77 13.43
N PHE A 999 48.59 30.43 12.88
CA PHE A 999 47.32 30.42 13.63
C PHE A 999 47.25 29.27 14.64
N ALA A 1000 47.68 28.06 14.27
CA ALA A 1000 47.72 26.92 15.18
C ALA A 1000 48.65 27.21 16.39
N ASP A 1001 49.80 27.82 16.15
CA ASP A 1001 50.74 28.25 17.20
C ASP A 1001 50.21 29.43 18.05
N TRP A 1002 49.27 30.21 17.52
CA TRP A 1002 48.74 31.43 18.14
C TRP A 1002 47.45 31.21 18.94
N VAL A 1003 46.49 30.43 18.44
CA VAL A 1003 45.12 30.36 18.98
C VAL A 1003 45.11 29.97 20.45
N TRP A 1004 45.90 28.97 20.83
CA TRP A 1004 46.03 28.49 22.21
C TRP A 1004 47.12 29.19 23.03
N LYS A 1005 47.85 30.16 22.49
CA LYS A 1005 49.03 30.76 23.15
C LYS A 1005 48.66 31.58 24.38
N ASP A 1006 47.64 32.44 24.27
CA ASP A 1006 47.16 33.27 25.38
C ASP A 1006 46.26 32.47 26.35
N PRO A 1007 46.48 32.53 27.68
CA PRO A 1007 45.68 31.78 28.64
C PRO A 1007 44.19 32.14 28.67
N ALA A 1008 43.83 33.42 28.57
CA ALA A 1008 42.44 33.88 28.69
C ALA A 1008 41.64 33.55 27.42
N ARG A 1009 42.24 33.72 26.23
CA ARG A 1009 41.69 33.22 24.97
C ARG A 1009 41.55 31.69 24.99
N ARG A 1010 42.56 30.96 25.47
CA ARG A 1010 42.52 29.49 25.59
C ARG A 1010 41.35 29.04 26.44
N GLU A 1011 41.19 29.59 27.64
CA GLU A 1011 40.07 29.25 28.53
C GLU A 1011 38.72 29.56 27.88
N ARG A 1012 38.54 30.77 27.34
CA ARG A 1012 37.31 31.20 26.67
C ARG A 1012 36.93 30.32 25.48
N LEU A 1013 37.87 30.00 24.59
CA LEU A 1013 37.61 29.18 23.40
C LEU A 1013 37.42 27.70 23.75
N THR A 1014 38.15 27.17 24.75
CA THR A 1014 37.95 25.80 25.25
C THR A 1014 36.55 25.63 25.83
N LYS A 1015 36.10 26.60 26.64
CA LYS A 1015 34.75 26.60 27.19
C LYS A 1015 33.69 26.70 26.08
N LEU A 1016 33.83 27.65 25.16
CA LEU A 1016 32.89 27.85 24.04
C LEU A 1016 32.77 26.61 23.14
N TYR A 1017 33.87 25.88 22.92
CA TYR A 1017 33.85 24.63 22.18
C TYR A 1017 33.10 23.53 22.94
N ASN A 1018 33.34 23.38 24.24
CA ASN A 1018 32.66 22.39 25.07
C ASN A 1018 31.15 22.66 25.20
N GLU A 1019 30.76 23.92 25.36
CA GLU A 1019 29.34 24.33 25.42
C GLU A 1019 28.60 24.09 24.10
N LYS A 1020 29.26 24.23 22.95
CA LYS A 1020 28.64 24.02 21.61
C LYS A 1020 28.69 22.57 21.11
N PHE A 1021 29.78 21.85 21.31
CA PHE A 1021 30.05 20.58 20.62
C PHE A 1021 30.20 19.37 21.57
N ASN A 1022 30.73 19.56 22.78
CA ASN A 1022 30.86 18.50 23.78
C ASN A 1022 29.62 18.42 24.69
N SER A 1023 28.45 18.51 24.06
CA SER A 1023 27.14 18.72 24.70
C SER A 1023 26.21 17.53 24.57
N THR A 1024 26.44 16.65 23.59
CA THR A 1024 25.59 15.49 23.26
C THR A 1024 26.03 14.22 24.00
N ARG A 1025 25.14 13.64 24.81
CA ARG A 1025 25.28 12.25 25.31
C ARG A 1025 24.48 11.28 24.42
N PRO A 1026 25.06 10.15 23.97
CA PRO A 1026 24.32 9.09 23.27
C PRO A 1026 23.22 8.46 24.15
N ARG A 1027 22.12 8.00 23.53
CA ARG A 1027 21.06 7.24 24.23
C ARG A 1027 21.51 5.79 24.44
N GLU A 1028 21.38 5.32 25.67
CA GLU A 1028 21.65 3.94 26.10
C GLU A 1028 20.31 3.22 26.24
N PHE A 1029 19.99 2.35 25.29
CA PHE A 1029 18.70 1.65 25.22
C PHE A 1029 18.73 0.36 26.03
N ASP A 1030 17.64 0.06 26.74
CA ASP A 1030 17.31 -1.26 27.27
C ASP A 1030 16.06 -1.81 26.58
N GLY A 1031 16.04 -3.12 26.35
CA GLY A 1031 14.91 -3.86 25.79
C GLY A 1031 14.46 -5.03 26.66
N SER A 1032 14.90 -5.11 27.92
CA SER A 1032 14.53 -6.19 28.85
C SER A 1032 13.02 -6.34 29.07
N HIS A 1033 12.23 -5.30 28.79
CA HIS A 1033 10.77 -5.28 28.90
C HIS A 1033 10.03 -5.76 27.64
N LEU A 1034 10.72 -5.99 26.51
CA LEU A 1034 10.08 -6.35 25.25
C LEU A 1034 9.62 -7.82 25.25
N ALA A 1035 8.30 -8.02 25.15
CA ALA A 1035 7.68 -9.36 25.17
C ALA A 1035 7.76 -10.13 23.84
N LEU A 1036 8.03 -9.45 22.72
CA LEU A 1036 8.16 -9.98 21.35
C LEU A 1036 6.98 -10.89 20.94
N VAL A 1037 5.82 -10.30 20.69
CA VAL A 1037 4.57 -11.05 20.53
C VAL A 1037 4.53 -11.74 19.16
N GLY A 1038 4.25 -13.04 19.17
CA GLY A 1038 4.25 -13.89 17.97
C GLY A 1038 5.63 -14.39 17.53
N ILE A 1039 6.70 -14.19 18.31
CA ILE A 1039 7.97 -14.89 18.05
C ILE A 1039 7.81 -16.40 18.30
N ASN A 1040 8.49 -17.24 17.51
CA ASN A 1040 8.53 -18.70 17.74
C ASN A 1040 9.06 -18.97 19.18
N PRO A 1041 8.34 -19.74 20.02
CA PRO A 1041 8.73 -20.01 21.42
C PRO A 1041 10.13 -20.58 21.64
N GLU A 1042 10.74 -21.24 20.64
CA GLU A 1042 12.10 -21.78 20.73
C GLU A 1042 13.19 -20.72 20.51
N ILE A 1043 12.85 -19.52 20.00
CA ILE A 1043 13.77 -18.42 19.74
C ILE A 1043 13.80 -17.45 20.93
N THR A 1044 14.85 -17.56 21.76
CA THR A 1044 15.15 -16.58 22.82
C THR A 1044 16.20 -15.58 22.35
N LEU A 1045 15.87 -14.29 22.26
CA LEU A 1045 16.85 -13.25 21.96
C LEU A 1045 17.77 -12.96 23.16
N ARG A 1046 19.03 -12.65 22.87
CA ARG A 1046 20.03 -12.25 23.89
C ARG A 1046 19.82 -10.77 24.26
N GLN A 1047 20.25 -10.35 25.46
CA GLN A 1047 20.07 -8.97 25.92
C GLN A 1047 20.59 -7.91 24.93
N HIS A 1048 21.76 -8.12 24.31
CA HIS A 1048 22.28 -7.17 23.30
C HIS A 1048 21.40 -7.07 22.04
N GLN A 1049 20.64 -8.11 21.72
CA GLN A 1049 19.66 -8.09 20.64
C GLN A 1049 18.39 -7.35 21.10
N LEU A 1050 17.90 -7.59 22.33
CA LEU A 1050 16.75 -6.87 22.89
C LEU A 1050 16.99 -5.35 22.96
N ASN A 1051 18.15 -4.93 23.47
CA ASN A 1051 18.53 -3.51 23.53
C ASN A 1051 18.66 -2.88 22.13
N ALA A 1052 19.03 -3.66 21.12
CA ALA A 1052 19.03 -3.23 19.73
C ALA A 1052 17.62 -3.21 19.11
N VAL A 1053 16.71 -4.12 19.48
CA VAL A 1053 15.29 -4.00 19.09
C VAL A 1053 14.68 -2.73 19.68
N ALA A 1054 14.90 -2.45 20.97
CA ALA A 1054 14.48 -1.20 21.61
C ALA A 1054 15.09 0.04 20.93
N ARG A 1055 16.35 -0.03 20.47
CA ARG A 1055 16.97 1.04 19.69
C ARG A 1055 16.32 1.25 18.32
N GLY A 1056 16.00 0.18 17.59
CA GLY A 1056 15.26 0.27 16.33
C GLY A 1056 13.87 0.88 16.51
N LEU A 1057 13.13 0.47 17.55
CA LEU A 1057 11.78 0.93 17.86
C LEU A 1057 11.71 2.39 18.37
N TYR A 1058 12.68 2.81 19.22
CA TYR A 1058 12.61 4.10 19.92
C TYR A 1058 13.69 5.12 19.47
N GLY A 1059 14.64 4.72 18.63
CA GLY A 1059 15.80 5.52 18.21
C GLY A 1059 15.87 5.85 16.72
N GLY A 1060 15.05 5.20 15.88
CA GLY A 1060 15.06 5.39 14.44
C GLY A 1060 16.33 4.83 13.79
N ASN A 1061 17.19 5.71 13.27
CA ASN A 1061 18.35 5.30 12.46
C ASN A 1061 19.42 4.55 13.29
N GLU A 1062 19.65 3.28 12.96
CA GLU A 1062 20.57 2.38 13.66
C GLU A 1062 21.69 1.83 12.74
N LEU A 1063 22.85 1.55 13.35
CA LEU A 1063 23.89 0.67 12.81
C LEU A 1063 24.10 -0.53 13.75
N LEU A 1064 23.75 -1.73 13.30
CA LEU A 1064 23.94 -3.01 14.00
C LEU A 1064 25.39 -3.50 13.90
N GLY A 1065 26.31 -2.84 14.61
CA GLY A 1065 27.76 -3.13 14.62
C GLY A 1065 28.19 -4.47 15.25
N HIS A 1066 27.30 -5.47 15.32
CA HIS A 1066 27.58 -6.77 15.94
C HIS A 1066 28.48 -7.65 15.06
N VAL A 1067 29.34 -8.46 15.70
CA VAL A 1067 30.13 -9.50 15.04
C VAL A 1067 29.25 -10.52 14.31
N VAL A 1068 29.82 -11.30 13.41
CA VAL A 1068 29.07 -12.35 12.69
C VAL A 1068 28.71 -13.49 13.65
N GLY A 1069 27.55 -14.14 13.46
CA GLY A 1069 26.98 -15.10 14.42
C GLY A 1069 26.32 -14.50 15.67
N ALA A 1070 26.42 -13.18 15.89
CA ALA A 1070 25.81 -12.52 17.05
C ALA A 1070 24.28 -12.37 17.00
N GLY A 1071 23.64 -12.71 15.87
CA GLY A 1071 22.17 -12.70 15.70
C GLY A 1071 21.58 -11.44 15.05
N LYS A 1072 22.32 -10.76 14.14
CA LYS A 1072 21.84 -9.54 13.45
C LYS A 1072 20.50 -9.72 12.74
N THR A 1073 20.34 -10.80 11.97
CA THR A 1073 19.11 -11.09 11.21
C THR A 1073 17.90 -11.22 12.14
N TYR A 1074 18.01 -11.98 13.24
CA TYR A 1074 16.95 -12.07 14.25
C TYR A 1074 16.61 -10.72 14.89
N THR A 1075 17.59 -9.83 15.08
CA THR A 1075 17.34 -8.47 15.57
C THR A 1075 16.54 -7.65 14.56
N MET A 1076 16.90 -7.70 13.27
CA MET A 1076 16.18 -6.97 12.20
C MET A 1076 14.75 -7.47 12.00
N VAL A 1077 14.55 -8.80 12.03
CA VAL A 1077 13.21 -9.41 11.95
C VAL A 1077 12.36 -9.04 13.17
N ALA A 1078 12.92 -9.06 14.38
CA ALA A 1078 12.20 -8.64 15.59
C ALA A 1078 11.85 -7.14 15.59
N ILE A 1079 12.72 -6.26 15.06
CA ILE A 1079 12.40 -4.84 14.85
C ILE A 1079 11.21 -4.71 13.88
N ALA A 1080 11.26 -5.37 12.72
CA ALA A 1080 10.18 -5.30 11.73
C ALA A 1080 8.84 -5.82 12.27
N GLN A 1081 8.85 -6.95 12.98
CA GLN A 1081 7.68 -7.56 13.60
C GLN A 1081 7.04 -6.64 14.66
N GLU A 1082 7.84 -6.13 15.59
CA GLU A 1082 7.34 -5.25 16.66
C GLU A 1082 6.95 -3.86 16.14
N ALA A 1083 7.65 -3.32 15.13
CA ALA A 1083 7.29 -2.04 14.51
C ALA A 1083 5.96 -2.12 13.75
N THR A 1084 5.69 -3.22 13.03
CA THR A 1084 4.37 -3.46 12.44
C THR A 1084 3.30 -3.69 13.51
N ARG A 1085 3.59 -4.46 14.56
CA ARG A 1085 2.66 -4.71 15.68
C ARG A 1085 2.27 -3.42 16.42
N LEU A 1086 3.20 -2.49 16.59
CA LEU A 1086 3.00 -1.18 17.21
C LEU A 1086 2.39 -0.13 16.27
N GLY A 1087 2.15 -0.46 14.99
CA GLY A 1087 1.64 0.48 13.98
C GLY A 1087 2.66 1.53 13.53
N LEU A 1088 3.94 1.38 13.87
CA LEU A 1088 5.03 2.27 13.47
C LEU A 1088 5.35 2.15 11.96
N CYS A 1089 5.02 1.01 11.34
CA CYS A 1089 5.12 0.81 9.89
C CYS A 1089 4.06 -0.16 9.35
N GLN A 1090 3.49 0.10 8.16
CA GLN A 1090 2.45 -0.74 7.56
C GLN A 1090 2.99 -1.91 6.73
N LYS A 1091 4.18 -1.77 6.13
CA LYS A 1091 4.95 -2.83 5.48
C LYS A 1091 6.42 -2.65 5.85
N SER A 1092 7.15 -3.74 6.02
CA SER A 1092 8.57 -3.74 6.41
C SER A 1092 9.41 -4.37 5.32
N LEU A 1093 10.37 -3.62 4.77
CA LEU A 1093 11.35 -4.14 3.81
C LEU A 1093 12.67 -4.43 4.55
N ILE A 1094 13.19 -5.64 4.40
CA ILE A 1094 14.51 -6.04 4.90
C ILE A 1094 15.39 -6.36 3.70
N VAL A 1095 16.43 -5.55 3.49
CA VAL A 1095 17.54 -5.82 2.57
C VAL A 1095 18.72 -6.32 3.42
N VAL A 1096 19.43 -7.34 2.94
CA VAL A 1096 20.54 -8.03 3.64
C VAL A 1096 21.81 -7.97 2.81
#